data_AF-A0A9D6F200-F1
#
_entry.id   AF-A0A9D6F200-F1
#
_cell.length_a   1.000
_cell.length_b   1.000
_cell.length_c   1.000
_cell.angle_alpha   90.00
_cell.angle_beta   90.00
_cell.angle_gamma   90.00
#
_symmetry.space_group_name_H-M   'P 1'
#
loop_
_entity.id
_entity.type
_entity.pdbx_description
1 polymer ?
#
loop_
_entity_poly.entity_id
_entity_poly.type
_entity_poly.pdbx_seq_one_letter_code
_entity_poly.pdbx_strand_id
1 'polypeptide(L)'
;MFNHTQNKYGKSRCSSVRYTRLSFEVLEDRLAPALVFVSDIRQGQNSSTPLYLAPFRVGNTDGVMFSAVTGGGDRRLHFSDGTNGGTIQIRANAGVGPLNARELTPIGTTVFFFGSNGVETELWKTNGTDQGTGVVKDINPNGSSDPMSLVVMNNVLYFIANDGTNGRQVWKSDGTANGTVRISDINPGVGANKGLFDLLTPLAVAGNTIYFKANDGTNGTELWKTTGTMASTVMVKNINNGANSSDPYGFTATGLGASIVFAADDGTTGVELWKSDGTTAGTVRVADINGGNNGAASSNPNNFIYVPMQGGMVIFSANDGTNGTELWKYDGTNASLLKDINPNAGSSSPSQMTLSGNTLFFNAFAPNTGNQLYKSDGTAAGTVLVSTNQAANMNPRYMAAKPGSGVYFSGTVQLGGELYTSDGTAGGTVAVAVPAGWALDTIQVVPVLAANGTFFLSGRTHRNQAALGVELWKIAPPRGAQGPNQAPAGTNTNVTIQPAMPYSFNVGDFGFTDPSDTPPDNFQAVKITTVPAGTLDLFGQTVNAGDFVSVSDINACGLTFTGTQNDSFTFQVQDDGGTDNSGVDLDATARTMTISASSVNTAPINTAPWALSMNEDTTLVFSSANAYEIAVSDDSVSASIQVALAATNGTLTLSGTSGLSFSFSDANGSGTGDGTNDSTMRFRGSMSNINAALNGLAFTPTPNYNGGASVEIVTNDLGNTGSGGALTDTDTVSITVDAVNDAPVNTVPASQYTLEDASLDFSAGNGNAISIGDLDAGNEDLQVTLTATHGTVTLSSTTGLSFSFSDSNGTGAGDGTADTTMTFRGTVSAINAALNGLTFIPTSNYVGDATVELVSNDLGNSGSGGALADDDTVTIHVVNFLANDASYSTKHDVTLTAPNMMQMTNGLLYYVSNPQSLSLAVGAIDGDDTIIGDPVTTAMGGTLTVESDGSFVYDPPANWAGDDWFAYTVSDGTYFSTATIILHVTNSTPTFDEGLMGYRYSTTMNQSITAPNEPWTFGLLHYADDDDGDTLTITAVNGDPDNLDQAISTSEGGTITVSADGSFDYTPPTDWTGDDEFDITISDGITSITVTIVIRVTS
;
A
#
# COMPACT_ATOMS: atom_id res chain seq x y z
N MET A 1 59.57 32.37 7.09
CA MET A 1 60.53 33.41 7.54
C MET A 1 59.79 34.51 8.28
N PHE A 2 60.42 35.12 9.29
CA PHE A 2 59.85 36.28 10.01
C PHE A 2 59.76 37.52 9.12
N ASN A 3 58.76 38.37 9.35
CA ASN A 3 59.06 39.76 9.67
C ASN A 3 58.09 40.34 10.71
N HIS A 4 58.59 41.27 11.52
CA HIS A 4 57.91 41.94 12.64
C HIS A 4 56.75 42.84 12.17
N THR A 5 55.72 43.11 12.97
CA THR A 5 55.81 44.06 14.11
C THR A 5 54.88 43.78 15.31
N GLN A 6 55.34 44.17 16.50
CA GLN A 6 54.56 44.21 17.74
C GLN A 6 53.62 45.44 17.69
N ASN A 7 52.33 45.40 18.07
CA ASN A 7 51.71 44.99 19.34
C ASN A 7 52.15 45.87 20.53
N LYS A 8 51.23 46.56 21.23
CA LYS A 8 51.37 46.95 22.66
C LYS A 8 50.10 47.54 23.31
N TYR A 9 49.55 46.74 24.24
CA TYR A 9 48.77 47.11 25.45
C TYR A 9 47.38 47.77 25.32
N GLY A 10 46.40 47.48 26.19
CA GLY A 10 46.35 46.54 27.34
C GLY A 10 44.91 46.07 27.61
N LYS A 11 44.67 44.82 28.04
CA LYS A 11 44.71 44.31 29.43
C LYS A 11 43.71 45.02 30.39
N SER A 12 42.92 44.33 31.23
CA SER A 12 42.68 42.88 31.43
C SER A 12 41.68 42.61 32.59
N ARG A 13 41.22 41.34 32.71
CA ARG A 13 40.51 40.66 33.86
C ARG A 13 38.98 40.76 33.84
N CYS A 14 38.16 39.75 34.20
CA CYS A 14 38.29 38.30 34.50
C CYS A 14 36.84 37.73 34.64
N SER A 15 36.47 36.44 34.63
CA SER A 15 37.10 35.13 34.31
C SER A 15 36.01 34.03 34.33
N SER A 16 36.10 32.91 33.60
CA SER A 16 36.65 31.65 34.16
C SER A 16 36.73 30.50 33.12
N VAL A 17 37.83 29.74 33.20
CA VAL A 17 37.98 28.26 33.12
C VAL A 17 37.43 27.45 31.92
N ARG A 18 38.38 26.90 31.11
CA ARG A 18 38.47 25.60 30.39
C ARG A 18 37.21 25.04 29.69
N TYR A 19 37.26 24.55 28.44
CA TYR A 19 38.30 23.69 27.83
C TYR A 19 38.78 24.14 26.44
N THR A 20 39.94 23.62 26.03
CA THR A 20 40.59 23.89 24.74
C THR A 20 39.82 23.28 23.57
N ARG A 21 39.40 24.13 22.62
CA ARG A 21 38.86 23.72 21.32
C ARG A 21 40.00 23.13 20.49
N LEU A 22 39.92 21.85 20.16
CA LEU A 22 40.79 21.21 19.17
C LEU A 22 40.42 21.78 17.80
N SER A 23 41.35 22.52 17.19
CA SER A 23 41.22 22.98 15.82
C SER A 23 41.46 21.81 14.87
N PHE A 24 40.40 21.15 14.42
CA PHE A 24 40.45 20.36 13.19
C PHE A 24 40.38 21.33 12.02
N GLU A 25 41.53 21.82 11.58
CA GLU A 25 41.67 22.63 10.37
C GLU A 25 42.11 21.74 9.21
N VAL A 26 41.27 21.70 8.16
CA VAL A 26 41.60 21.32 6.77
C VAL A 26 42.04 19.86 6.55
N LEU A 27 41.07 18.95 6.32
CA LEU A 27 41.23 17.82 5.37
C LEU A 27 39.93 17.09 4.94
N GLU A 28 38.77 17.28 5.58
CA GLU A 28 37.53 16.54 5.25
C GLU A 28 36.59 17.22 4.22
N ASP A 29 36.82 18.50 3.89
CA ASP A 29 35.81 19.41 3.32
C ASP A 29 35.54 19.24 1.80
N ARG A 30 35.70 18.01 1.27
CA ARG A 30 35.73 17.72 -0.18
C ARG A 30 34.97 16.47 -0.62
N LEU A 31 34.14 15.88 0.26
CA LEU A 31 33.22 14.77 -0.07
C LEU A 31 31.75 14.98 0.36
N ALA A 32 31.43 15.99 1.18
CA ALA A 32 30.06 16.23 1.63
C ALA A 32 29.21 17.03 0.61
N PRO A 33 27.92 16.71 0.44
CA PRO A 33 27.01 17.53 -0.35
C PRO A 33 26.56 18.79 0.40
N ALA A 34 26.28 19.86 -0.34
CA ALA A 34 25.99 21.20 0.22
C ALA A 34 24.57 21.70 -0.11
N LEU A 35 23.97 22.44 0.84
CA LEU A 35 22.67 23.09 0.67
C LEU A 35 22.76 24.39 -0.15
N VAL A 36 21.81 24.57 -1.05
CA VAL A 36 21.63 25.74 -1.92
C VAL A 36 20.26 26.36 -1.65
N PHE A 37 20.25 27.64 -1.32
CA PHE A 37 19.06 28.42 -1.00
C PHE A 37 18.18 28.62 -2.23
N VAL A 38 16.85 28.43 -2.09
CA VAL A 38 15.87 28.66 -3.16
C VAL A 38 15.13 29.97 -2.97
N SER A 39 14.44 30.17 -1.83
CA SER A 39 13.60 31.36 -1.58
C SER A 39 13.35 31.62 -0.09
N ASP A 40 13.18 32.90 0.27
CA ASP A 40 12.71 33.37 1.59
C ASP A 40 11.19 33.54 1.50
N ILE A 41 10.45 32.95 2.45
CA ILE A 41 8.97 32.91 2.44
C ILE A 41 8.38 33.96 3.42
N ARG A 42 9.20 34.85 4.02
CA ARG A 42 8.76 35.74 5.12
C ARG A 42 8.50 37.20 4.77
N GLN A 43 7.45 37.72 5.41
CA GLN A 43 7.40 39.07 5.98
C GLN A 43 6.72 39.07 7.38
N GLY A 44 7.18 38.25 8.34
CA GLY A 44 6.59 38.26 9.69
C GLY A 44 7.21 37.29 10.69
N GLN A 45 6.98 37.54 11.98
CA GLN A 45 7.59 36.83 13.10
C GLN A 45 6.94 35.45 13.36
N ASN A 46 7.71 34.51 13.92
CA ASN A 46 7.26 33.26 14.56
C ASN A 46 6.50 32.21 13.71
N SER A 47 6.67 32.17 12.39
CA SER A 47 5.97 31.26 11.46
C SER A 47 6.57 29.82 11.41
N SER A 48 5.75 28.77 11.49
CA SER A 48 6.15 27.34 11.49
C SER A 48 6.61 26.83 10.12
N THR A 49 7.43 25.76 10.09
CA THR A 49 7.87 25.05 8.88
C THR A 49 6.74 24.77 7.86
N PRO A 50 7.04 24.68 6.55
CA PRO A 50 6.11 24.19 5.54
C PRO A 50 5.85 22.72 5.83
N LEU A 51 4.60 22.40 6.15
CA LEU A 51 4.23 21.12 6.74
C LEU A 51 3.89 20.05 5.68
N TYR A 52 3.57 20.48 4.46
CA TYR A 52 3.17 19.64 3.34
C TYR A 52 3.91 20.09 2.10
N LEU A 53 4.62 19.16 1.46
CA LEU A 53 5.24 19.30 0.15
C LEU A 53 4.73 18.14 -0.71
N ALA A 54 4.36 18.41 -1.96
CA ALA A 54 4.00 17.39 -2.94
C ALA A 54 4.66 17.69 -4.30
N PRO A 55 5.20 16.68 -5.01
CA PRO A 55 5.73 16.88 -6.34
C PRO A 55 4.59 17.27 -7.28
N PHE A 56 4.76 18.35 -8.04
CA PHE A 56 3.71 18.85 -8.91
C PHE A 56 4.28 19.53 -10.16
N ARG A 57 3.46 19.60 -11.21
CA ARG A 57 3.83 20.18 -12.50
C ARG A 57 2.84 21.25 -12.91
N VAL A 58 3.32 22.47 -13.12
CA VAL A 58 2.51 23.59 -13.63
C VAL A 58 2.83 23.79 -15.10
N GLY A 59 1.92 23.35 -15.97
CA GLY A 59 2.15 23.29 -17.41
C GLY A 59 3.29 22.33 -17.76
N ASN A 60 4.42 22.86 -18.20
CA ASN A 60 5.63 22.08 -18.51
C ASN A 60 6.71 22.13 -17.41
N THR A 61 6.51 22.93 -16.36
CA THR A 61 7.51 23.17 -15.32
C THR A 61 7.32 22.22 -14.15
N ASP A 62 8.29 21.33 -13.93
CA ASP A 62 8.33 20.44 -12.79
C ASP A 62 8.82 21.19 -11.54
N GLY A 63 8.18 20.92 -10.40
CA GLY A 63 8.51 21.59 -9.15
C GLY A 63 7.83 20.95 -7.95
N VAL A 64 7.59 21.77 -6.92
CA VAL A 64 6.96 21.35 -5.67
C VAL A 64 5.83 22.30 -5.29
N MET A 65 4.69 21.74 -4.91
CA MET A 65 3.58 22.46 -4.28
C MET A 65 3.73 22.38 -2.76
N PHE A 66 3.56 23.47 -2.03
CA PHE A 66 3.73 23.50 -0.57
C PHE A 66 2.87 24.55 0.14
N SER A 67 2.58 24.30 1.42
CA SER A 67 1.79 25.20 2.29
C SER A 67 2.70 25.86 3.33
N ALA A 68 2.71 27.20 3.40
CA ALA A 68 3.64 27.96 4.26
C ALA A 68 2.99 29.20 4.93
N VAL A 69 3.38 29.49 6.18
CA VAL A 69 2.85 30.62 6.96
C VAL A 69 3.45 31.96 6.50
N THR A 70 2.59 32.87 6.07
CA THR A 70 2.91 34.23 5.60
C THR A 70 2.93 35.26 6.74
N GLY A 71 3.31 36.51 6.44
CA GLY A 71 3.55 37.57 7.41
C GLY A 71 2.38 37.96 8.34
N GLY A 72 1.13 37.66 7.95
CA GLY A 72 -0.07 37.90 8.76
C GLY A 72 -0.44 36.78 9.74
N GLY A 73 0.27 35.65 9.71
CA GLY A 73 -0.09 34.43 10.45
C GLY A 73 -0.83 33.37 9.61
N ASP A 74 -1.36 33.74 8.45
CA ASP A 74 -2.06 32.82 7.56
C ASP A 74 -1.11 31.85 6.83
N ARG A 75 -1.40 30.54 6.85
CA ARG A 75 -0.80 29.54 5.95
C ARG A 75 -1.38 29.67 4.56
N ARG A 76 -0.55 29.72 3.51
CA ARG A 76 -0.99 29.85 2.11
C ARG A 76 -0.28 28.85 1.20
N LEU A 77 -0.95 28.46 0.11
CA LEU A 77 -0.44 27.53 -0.89
C LEU A 77 0.52 28.23 -1.88
N HIS A 78 1.62 27.56 -2.21
CA HIS A 78 2.68 28.04 -3.09
C HIS A 78 3.18 26.93 -4.02
N PHE A 79 3.72 27.33 -5.17
CA PHE A 79 4.48 26.47 -6.09
C PHE A 79 5.91 26.98 -6.22
N SER A 80 6.89 26.10 -6.42
CA SER A 80 8.29 26.48 -6.74
C SER A 80 8.93 25.52 -7.74
N ASP A 81 9.67 26.09 -8.70
CA ASP A 81 10.50 25.38 -9.70
C ASP A 81 11.94 25.10 -9.23
N GLY A 82 12.30 25.46 -7.98
CA GLY A 82 13.68 25.38 -7.48
C GLY A 82 14.52 26.63 -7.72
N THR A 83 13.86 27.74 -8.08
CA THR A 83 14.42 29.09 -8.12
C THR A 83 13.59 30.09 -7.31
N ASN A 84 14.21 31.20 -6.89
CA ASN A 84 13.50 32.29 -6.23
C ASN A 84 12.45 32.94 -7.15
N GLY A 85 12.75 33.02 -8.46
CA GLY A 85 11.89 33.67 -9.45
C GLY A 85 10.65 32.85 -9.85
N GLY A 86 10.77 31.53 -9.83
CA GLY A 86 9.66 30.60 -10.07
C GLY A 86 8.93 30.15 -8.81
N THR A 87 9.23 30.73 -7.64
CA THR A 87 8.45 30.53 -6.41
C THR A 87 7.28 31.51 -6.38
N ILE A 88 6.04 31.01 -6.51
CA ILE A 88 4.82 31.83 -6.59
C ILE A 88 3.76 31.39 -5.55
N GLN A 89 3.04 32.35 -4.97
CA GLN A 89 1.88 32.07 -4.13
C GLN A 89 0.63 31.90 -5.01
N ILE A 90 -0.10 30.79 -4.81
CA ILE A 90 -1.38 30.50 -5.47
C ILE A 90 -2.52 31.16 -4.69
N ARG A 91 -3.53 31.67 -5.39
CA ARG A 91 -4.66 32.44 -4.82
C ARG A 91 -5.99 31.99 -5.41
N ALA A 92 -7.07 32.11 -4.67
CA ALA A 92 -8.42 31.90 -5.21
C ALA A 92 -9.01 33.20 -5.77
N ASN A 93 -10.04 33.08 -6.60
CA ASN A 93 -10.78 34.16 -7.27
C ASN A 93 -11.63 35.05 -6.31
N ALA A 94 -11.01 35.57 -5.25
CA ALA A 94 -11.59 36.57 -4.34
C ALA A 94 -10.53 37.45 -3.62
N GLY A 95 -9.24 37.16 -3.77
CA GLY A 95 -8.14 37.89 -3.09
C GLY A 95 -7.74 37.33 -1.73
N VAL A 96 -8.55 36.45 -1.15
CA VAL A 96 -8.14 35.53 -0.08
C VAL A 96 -7.75 34.20 -0.72
N GLY A 97 -6.50 33.77 -0.57
CA GLY A 97 -6.04 32.47 -1.07
C GLY A 97 -6.52 31.33 -0.16
N PRO A 98 -6.49 30.06 -0.62
CA PRO A 98 -6.77 28.93 0.26
C PRO A 98 -5.80 28.95 1.45
N LEU A 99 -6.37 29.08 2.63
CA LEU A 99 -5.65 29.07 3.89
C LEU A 99 -5.47 27.65 4.40
N ASN A 100 -4.41 27.43 5.19
CA ASN A 100 -4.20 26.18 5.93
C ASN A 100 -4.16 24.88 5.10
N ALA A 101 -3.92 24.94 3.79
CA ALA A 101 -3.89 23.78 2.89
C ALA A 101 -3.04 22.61 3.42
N ARG A 102 -3.62 21.40 3.46
CA ARG A 102 -3.00 20.13 3.92
C ARG A 102 -3.42 18.94 3.05
N GLU A 103 -2.75 17.80 3.20
CA GLU A 103 -2.98 16.59 2.41
C GLU A 103 -3.04 16.90 0.90
N LEU A 104 -1.91 17.38 0.37
CA LEU A 104 -1.77 17.71 -1.04
C LEU A 104 -1.73 16.41 -1.86
N THR A 105 -2.88 15.99 -2.38
CA THR A 105 -3.08 14.72 -3.11
C THR A 105 -3.23 14.98 -4.62
N PRO A 106 -2.22 14.70 -5.46
CA PRO A 106 -2.29 14.91 -6.90
C PRO A 106 -3.14 13.82 -7.60
N ILE A 107 -4.03 14.25 -8.50
CA ILE A 107 -4.76 13.42 -9.45
C ILE A 107 -4.62 14.06 -10.84
N GLY A 108 -3.80 13.44 -11.69
CA GLY A 108 -3.46 13.97 -13.02
C GLY A 108 -2.84 15.37 -12.95
N THR A 109 -3.53 16.38 -13.50
CA THR A 109 -3.10 17.79 -13.52
C THR A 109 -3.72 18.64 -12.39
N THR A 110 -4.42 18.02 -11.44
CA THR A 110 -5.08 18.70 -10.32
C THR A 110 -4.51 18.19 -8.99
N VAL A 111 -4.32 19.08 -8.01
CA VAL A 111 -4.06 18.72 -6.61
C VAL A 111 -5.35 18.97 -5.83
N PHE A 112 -5.81 17.94 -5.13
CA PHE A 112 -6.84 18.05 -4.10
C PHE A 112 -6.18 18.25 -2.74
N PHE A 113 -6.84 19.00 -1.87
CA PHE A 113 -6.37 19.30 -0.53
C PHE A 113 -7.54 19.83 0.30
N PHE A 114 -7.51 19.64 1.62
CA PHE A 114 -8.41 20.39 2.48
C PHE A 114 -7.83 21.76 2.80
N GLY A 115 -8.68 22.78 2.83
CA GLY A 115 -8.26 24.17 2.96
C GLY A 115 -9.40 25.06 3.44
N SER A 116 -9.06 26.27 3.86
CA SER A 116 -10.00 27.21 4.45
C SER A 116 -10.07 28.54 3.69
N ASN A 117 -11.24 29.18 3.65
CA ASN A 117 -11.37 30.56 3.17
C ASN A 117 -11.07 31.62 4.26
N GLY A 118 -10.73 31.18 5.49
CA GLY A 118 -10.59 32.02 6.69
C GLY A 118 -11.79 31.99 7.64
N VAL A 119 -12.89 31.34 7.25
CA VAL A 119 -14.11 31.13 8.03
C VAL A 119 -14.43 29.64 8.14
N GLU A 120 -14.60 28.95 7.01
CA GLU A 120 -14.88 27.51 6.93
C GLU A 120 -13.68 26.70 6.40
N THR A 121 -13.66 25.39 6.61
CA THR A 121 -12.67 24.43 6.06
C THR A 121 -13.37 23.36 5.23
N GLU A 122 -13.03 23.31 3.93
CA GLU A 122 -13.71 22.51 2.90
C GLU A 122 -12.72 21.72 2.03
N LEU A 123 -13.24 20.94 1.09
CA LEU A 123 -12.44 20.32 0.02
C LEU A 123 -12.12 21.34 -1.08
N TRP A 124 -10.83 21.53 -1.36
CA TRP A 124 -10.33 22.41 -2.41
C TRP A 124 -9.60 21.64 -3.51
N LYS A 125 -9.49 22.28 -4.67
CA LYS A 125 -8.63 21.86 -5.77
C LYS A 125 -7.79 23.00 -6.31
N THR A 126 -6.66 22.67 -6.93
CA THR A 126 -5.85 23.58 -7.75
C THR A 126 -5.23 22.86 -8.94
N ASN A 127 -5.04 23.56 -10.06
CA ASN A 127 -4.15 23.16 -11.15
C ASN A 127 -2.80 23.93 -11.14
N GLY A 128 -2.48 24.60 -10.03
CA GLY A 128 -1.32 25.49 -9.91
C GLY A 128 -1.50 26.87 -10.55
N THR A 129 -2.72 27.26 -10.90
CA THR A 129 -3.06 28.63 -11.35
C THR A 129 -4.17 29.23 -10.49
N ASP A 130 -4.18 30.56 -10.36
CA ASP A 130 -5.19 31.25 -9.54
C ASP A 130 -6.63 30.99 -10.05
N GLN A 131 -6.81 30.92 -11.38
CA GLN A 131 -8.12 30.66 -11.99
C GLN A 131 -8.62 29.22 -11.79
N GLY A 132 -7.71 28.25 -11.71
CA GLY A 132 -8.04 26.85 -11.44
C GLY A 132 -8.06 26.48 -9.96
N THR A 133 -8.01 27.46 -9.06
CA THR A 133 -7.98 27.24 -7.59
C THR A 133 -9.30 27.65 -6.95
N GLY A 134 -9.95 26.71 -6.26
CA GLY A 134 -11.22 26.96 -5.59
C GLY A 134 -11.73 25.77 -4.77
N VAL A 135 -12.75 26.03 -3.96
CA VAL A 135 -13.57 25.00 -3.30
C VAL A 135 -14.19 24.10 -4.36
N VAL A 136 -14.20 22.79 -4.13
CA VAL A 136 -14.82 21.80 -5.04
C VAL A 136 -16.34 21.79 -4.85
N LYS A 137 -16.75 21.75 -3.58
CA LYS A 137 -18.13 21.81 -3.10
C LYS A 137 -18.08 22.36 -1.66
N ASP A 138 -19.03 23.22 -1.32
CA ASP A 138 -19.36 23.53 0.07
C ASP A 138 -20.19 22.35 0.60
N ILE A 139 -19.58 21.53 1.48
CA ILE A 139 -20.18 20.28 1.97
C ILE A 139 -21.00 20.54 3.23
N ASN A 140 -20.63 21.51 4.07
CA ASN A 140 -21.36 21.92 5.27
C ASN A 140 -21.71 23.42 5.21
N PRO A 141 -22.85 23.80 4.61
CA PRO A 141 -23.24 25.21 4.43
C PRO A 141 -23.45 26.01 5.72
N ASN A 142 -23.42 25.35 6.89
CA ASN A 142 -23.59 25.95 8.22
C ASN A 142 -22.29 25.95 9.04
N GLY A 143 -21.15 25.49 8.50
CA GLY A 143 -19.92 25.31 9.28
C GLY A 143 -18.71 24.92 8.43
N SER A 144 -17.86 24.05 8.96
CA SER A 144 -16.76 23.42 8.22
C SER A 144 -17.05 21.93 8.01
N SER A 145 -16.66 21.38 6.87
CA SER A 145 -16.74 19.94 6.62
C SER A 145 -15.53 19.15 7.12
N ASP A 146 -14.43 19.84 7.46
CA ASP A 146 -13.17 19.26 7.95
C ASP A 146 -12.74 17.98 7.19
N PRO A 147 -12.47 18.06 5.87
CA PRO A 147 -12.11 16.89 5.09
C PRO A 147 -10.77 16.31 5.52
N MET A 148 -10.66 14.98 5.54
CA MET A 148 -9.43 14.27 5.94
C MET A 148 -9.26 12.93 5.23
N SER A 149 -8.04 12.41 5.28
CA SER A 149 -7.64 11.12 4.70
C SER A 149 -7.93 11.02 3.20
N LEU A 150 -7.45 11.99 2.43
CA LEU A 150 -7.59 12.04 0.97
C LEU A 150 -6.80 10.91 0.29
N VAL A 151 -7.50 9.88 -0.19
CA VAL A 151 -6.93 8.78 -0.98
C VAL A 151 -7.47 8.75 -2.41
N VAL A 152 -6.72 8.12 -3.31
CA VAL A 152 -7.08 8.00 -4.72
C VAL A 152 -7.29 6.53 -5.06
N MET A 153 -8.46 6.19 -5.59
CA MET A 153 -8.76 4.86 -6.13
C MET A 153 -9.40 5.04 -7.50
N ASN A 154 -8.87 4.38 -8.53
CA ASN A 154 -9.38 4.44 -9.91
C ASN A 154 -9.61 5.87 -10.44
N ASN A 155 -8.64 6.78 -10.15
CA ASN A 155 -8.66 8.19 -10.54
C ASN A 155 -9.84 9.01 -9.97
N VAL A 156 -10.50 8.51 -8.92
CA VAL A 156 -11.51 9.22 -8.12
C VAL A 156 -10.91 9.51 -6.74
N LEU A 157 -11.17 10.71 -6.21
CA LEU A 157 -10.78 11.07 -4.84
C LEU A 157 -11.80 10.51 -3.85
N TYR A 158 -11.32 9.90 -2.77
CA TYR A 158 -12.12 9.48 -1.61
C TYR A 158 -11.57 10.11 -0.34
N PHE A 159 -12.45 10.51 0.56
CA PHE A 159 -12.09 11.24 1.78
C PHE A 159 -13.23 11.13 2.81
N ILE A 160 -12.94 11.47 4.07
CA ILE A 160 -13.94 11.59 5.14
C ILE A 160 -14.27 13.08 5.30
N ALA A 161 -15.55 13.44 5.42
CA ALA A 161 -15.99 14.82 5.67
C ALA A 161 -17.37 14.85 6.38
N ASN A 162 -17.65 15.97 7.08
CA ASN A 162 -18.90 16.26 7.78
C ASN A 162 -19.79 17.17 6.92
N ASP A 163 -21.07 16.89 6.77
CA ASP A 163 -22.04 17.80 6.11
C ASP A 163 -22.84 18.67 7.10
N GLY A 164 -22.51 18.59 8.39
CA GLY A 164 -23.19 19.32 9.45
C GLY A 164 -24.55 18.74 9.82
N THR A 165 -24.97 17.61 9.24
CA THR A 165 -26.23 16.92 9.55
C THR A 165 -25.98 15.47 9.97
N ASN A 166 -25.30 14.70 9.13
CA ASN A 166 -25.08 13.26 9.26
C ASN A 166 -23.72 12.90 9.88
N GLY A 167 -23.07 13.87 10.55
CA GLY A 167 -21.72 13.71 11.08
C GLY A 167 -20.67 13.45 9.99
N ARG A 168 -19.51 12.90 10.37
CA ARG A 168 -18.47 12.52 9.41
C ARG A 168 -18.84 11.23 8.71
N GLN A 169 -18.72 11.23 7.39
CA GLN A 169 -19.09 10.12 6.50
C GLN A 169 -18.04 9.95 5.41
N VAL A 170 -18.11 8.86 4.63
CA VAL A 170 -17.21 8.65 3.48
C VAL A 170 -17.79 9.32 2.23
N TRP A 171 -16.97 10.13 1.57
CA TRP A 171 -17.30 10.90 0.37
C TRP A 171 -16.41 10.49 -0.81
N LYS A 172 -16.91 10.73 -2.03
CA LYS A 172 -16.11 10.69 -3.26
C LYS A 172 -16.22 12.00 -4.03
N SER A 173 -15.21 12.30 -4.85
CA SER A 173 -15.20 13.44 -5.76
C SER A 173 -14.46 13.13 -7.07
N ASP A 174 -15.06 13.55 -8.19
CA ASP A 174 -14.43 13.63 -9.52
C ASP A 174 -13.75 15.01 -9.77
N GLY A 175 -13.78 15.90 -8.77
CA GLY A 175 -13.35 17.29 -8.89
C GLY A 175 -14.42 18.29 -9.32
N THR A 176 -15.67 17.88 -9.46
CA THR A 176 -16.83 18.76 -9.68
C THR A 176 -17.73 18.81 -8.44
N ALA A 177 -18.52 19.88 -8.29
CA ALA A 177 -19.48 19.98 -7.19
C ALA A 177 -20.56 18.86 -7.26
N ASN A 178 -21.01 18.52 -8.47
CA ASN A 178 -22.05 17.50 -8.69
C ASN A 178 -21.52 16.08 -8.46
N GLY A 179 -20.29 15.78 -8.86
CA GLY A 179 -19.63 14.51 -8.59
C GLY A 179 -19.07 14.38 -7.17
N THR A 180 -19.21 15.41 -6.33
CA THR A 180 -18.83 15.37 -4.91
C THR A 180 -20.02 14.98 -4.05
N VAL A 181 -20.08 13.69 -3.68
CA VAL A 181 -21.24 13.05 -3.04
C VAL A 181 -20.84 12.13 -1.89
N ARG A 182 -21.70 12.07 -0.87
CA ARG A 182 -21.65 11.07 0.20
C ARG A 182 -21.92 9.69 -0.37
N ILE A 183 -21.19 8.67 0.08
CA ILE A 183 -21.30 7.30 -0.46
C ILE A 183 -22.36 6.51 0.31
N SER A 184 -22.33 6.61 1.64
CA SER A 184 -23.34 6.06 2.55
C SER A 184 -23.45 6.95 3.79
N ASP A 185 -24.54 6.82 4.52
CA ASP A 185 -24.65 7.24 5.92
C ASP A 185 -24.66 5.97 6.77
N ILE A 186 -23.57 5.72 7.51
CA ILE A 186 -23.35 4.43 8.18
C ILE A 186 -24.13 4.31 9.50
N ASN A 187 -24.51 5.44 10.11
CA ASN A 187 -25.30 5.47 11.35
C ASN A 187 -26.30 6.63 11.28
N PRO A 188 -27.46 6.43 10.62
CA PRO A 188 -28.46 7.47 10.42
C PRO A 188 -29.06 7.95 11.75
N GLY A 189 -29.32 9.26 11.86
CA GLY A 189 -30.00 9.87 13.01
C GLY A 189 -29.07 10.41 14.10
N VAL A 190 -27.77 10.09 14.09
CA VAL A 190 -26.82 10.65 15.05
C VAL A 190 -26.35 12.05 14.61
N GLY A 191 -26.75 13.08 15.37
CA GLY A 191 -26.48 14.47 15.03
C GLY A 191 -24.99 14.87 14.99
N ALA A 192 -24.72 15.99 14.32
CA ALA A 192 -23.41 16.46 13.86
C ALA A 192 -22.23 16.50 14.87
N ASN A 193 -22.50 16.43 16.17
CA ASN A 193 -21.50 16.57 17.24
C ASN A 193 -20.94 15.23 17.79
N LYS A 194 -21.51 14.07 17.43
CA LYS A 194 -20.95 12.75 17.80
C LYS A 194 -20.29 12.09 16.59
N GLY A 195 -19.08 12.56 16.26
CA GLY A 195 -18.33 12.08 15.10
C GLY A 195 -18.06 10.58 15.13
N LEU A 196 -18.73 9.84 14.24
CA LEU A 196 -18.66 8.37 14.06
C LEU A 196 -17.27 7.85 13.62
N PHE A 197 -16.39 8.78 13.26
CA PHE A 197 -14.98 8.57 12.97
C PHE A 197 -14.15 9.39 13.95
N ASP A 198 -13.31 8.71 14.75
CA ASP A 198 -12.23 9.37 15.46
C ASP A 198 -11.36 10.17 14.46
N LEU A 199 -10.80 11.30 14.92
CA LEU A 199 -10.08 12.34 14.16
C LEU A 199 -8.84 11.84 13.39
N LEU A 200 -8.52 10.55 13.50
CA LEU A 200 -7.30 9.90 13.04
C LEU A 200 -7.57 8.61 12.25
N THR A 201 -8.75 8.45 11.62
CA THR A 201 -9.07 7.26 10.81
C THR A 201 -8.49 7.37 9.39
N PRO A 202 -7.45 6.61 9.00
CA PRO A 202 -6.99 6.56 7.63
C PRO A 202 -7.89 5.64 6.78
N LEU A 203 -8.23 6.12 5.59
CA LEU A 203 -8.66 5.27 4.48
C LEU A 203 -7.41 4.57 3.91
N ALA A 204 -7.50 3.28 3.63
CA ALA A 204 -6.44 2.52 2.96
C ALA A 204 -6.97 1.85 1.70
N VAL A 205 -6.23 1.96 0.59
CA VAL A 205 -6.61 1.35 -0.70
C VAL A 205 -5.84 0.05 -0.89
N ALA A 206 -6.53 -1.06 -1.13
CA ALA A 206 -5.94 -2.30 -1.62
C ALA A 206 -6.78 -2.84 -2.79
N GLY A 207 -6.16 -2.93 -3.97
CA GLY A 207 -6.89 -3.20 -5.22
C GLY A 207 -7.96 -2.15 -5.50
N ASN A 208 -9.20 -2.61 -5.74
CA ASN A 208 -10.39 -1.78 -5.97
C ASN A 208 -11.25 -1.60 -4.71
N THR A 209 -10.67 -1.74 -3.51
CA THR A 209 -11.39 -1.61 -2.24
C THR A 209 -10.69 -0.63 -1.31
N ILE A 210 -11.49 0.23 -0.69
CA ILE A 210 -11.08 1.12 0.40
C ILE A 210 -11.49 0.47 1.72
N TYR A 211 -10.55 0.35 2.64
CA TYR A 211 -10.73 -0.13 4.00
C TYR A 211 -10.62 1.01 4.99
N PHE A 212 -11.44 0.97 6.02
CA PHE A 212 -11.52 1.99 7.08
C PHE A 212 -12.16 1.40 8.34
N LYS A 213 -12.15 2.15 9.45
CA LYS A 213 -12.96 1.85 10.63
C LYS A 213 -14.20 2.73 10.67
N ALA A 214 -15.33 2.18 11.07
CA ALA A 214 -16.57 2.94 11.27
C ALA A 214 -17.45 2.26 12.33
N ASN A 215 -18.42 3.03 12.83
CA ASN A 215 -19.37 2.62 13.86
C ASN A 215 -20.79 2.88 13.36
N ASP A 216 -21.61 1.84 13.31
CA ASP A 216 -23.02 1.86 12.86
C ASP A 216 -24.01 2.14 14.01
N GLY A 217 -23.52 2.37 15.23
CA GLY A 217 -24.33 2.55 16.44
C GLY A 217 -24.63 1.26 17.19
N THR A 218 -24.48 0.11 16.54
CA THR A 218 -24.93 -1.21 17.05
C THR A 218 -23.75 -2.13 17.36
N ASN A 219 -22.71 -2.10 16.53
CA ASN A 219 -21.61 -3.08 16.52
C ASN A 219 -20.27 -2.51 17.02
N GLY A 220 -20.26 -1.30 17.58
CA GLY A 220 -19.01 -0.62 17.96
C GLY A 220 -18.19 -0.16 16.75
N THR A 221 -16.93 0.24 16.98
CA THR A 221 -16.02 0.67 15.91
C THR A 221 -15.28 -0.52 15.32
N GLU A 222 -15.67 -0.91 14.11
CA GLU A 222 -15.29 -2.17 13.45
C GLU A 222 -14.60 -1.97 12.10
N LEU A 223 -14.19 -3.07 11.43
CA LEU A 223 -13.61 -3.03 10.08
C LEU A 223 -14.71 -2.89 9.01
N TRP A 224 -14.61 -1.84 8.20
CA TRP A 224 -15.52 -1.55 7.09
C TRP A 224 -14.77 -1.45 5.75
N LYS A 225 -15.51 -1.67 4.66
CA LYS A 225 -15.01 -1.51 3.29
C LYS A 225 -15.97 -0.73 2.40
N THR A 226 -15.48 -0.20 1.29
CA THR A 226 -16.29 0.28 0.15
C THR A 226 -15.56 0.13 -1.17
N THR A 227 -16.28 -0.08 -2.28
CA THR A 227 -15.76 0.06 -3.65
C THR A 227 -16.20 1.38 -4.30
N GLY A 228 -16.91 2.24 -3.55
CA GLY A 228 -17.34 3.57 -3.98
C GLY A 228 -18.85 3.73 -4.22
N THR A 229 -19.67 2.80 -3.73
CA THR A 229 -21.15 2.83 -3.84
C THR A 229 -21.78 2.57 -2.47
N MET A 230 -23.03 3.01 -2.27
CA MET A 230 -23.77 2.75 -1.01
C MET A 230 -23.83 1.25 -0.70
N ALA A 231 -24.29 0.44 -1.66
CA ALA A 231 -24.41 -1.02 -1.51
C ALA A 231 -23.09 -1.78 -1.29
N SER A 232 -21.94 -1.21 -1.67
CA SER A 232 -20.62 -1.80 -1.36
C SER A 232 -20.04 -1.32 -0.03
N THR A 233 -20.68 -0.35 0.63
CA THR A 233 -20.22 0.26 1.88
C THR A 233 -20.76 -0.53 3.06
N VAL A 234 -20.03 -1.55 3.47
CA VAL A 234 -20.48 -2.57 4.44
C VAL A 234 -19.39 -2.89 5.46
N MET A 235 -19.81 -3.32 6.65
CA MET A 235 -18.92 -3.95 7.61
C MET A 235 -18.34 -5.23 6.99
N VAL A 236 -17.04 -5.45 7.14
CA VAL A 236 -16.39 -6.68 6.68
C VAL A 236 -16.62 -7.81 7.69
N LYS A 237 -16.52 -7.47 8.97
CA LYS A 237 -16.67 -8.37 10.12
C LYS A 237 -16.81 -7.54 11.39
N ASN A 238 -17.76 -7.90 12.26
CA ASN A 238 -17.69 -7.52 13.68
C ASN A 238 -16.62 -8.43 14.31
N ILE A 239 -15.47 -7.85 14.65
CA ILE A 239 -14.31 -8.55 15.23
C ILE A 239 -14.46 -8.67 16.74
N ASN A 240 -15.02 -7.66 17.43
CA ASN A 240 -15.28 -7.68 18.87
C ASN A 240 -16.79 -7.81 19.16
N ASN A 241 -17.31 -9.04 19.02
CA ASN A 241 -18.74 -9.37 19.04
C ASN A 241 -19.63 -8.50 19.97
N GLY A 242 -20.72 -7.99 19.39
CA GLY A 242 -21.69 -7.13 20.06
C GLY A 242 -21.39 -5.66 19.84
N ALA A 243 -21.76 -4.80 20.79
CA ALA A 243 -21.56 -3.35 20.72
C ALA A 243 -20.16 -2.87 21.16
N ASN A 244 -19.21 -3.78 21.34
CA ASN A 244 -17.83 -3.43 21.69
C ASN A 244 -17.05 -3.05 20.42
N SER A 245 -16.07 -2.15 20.54
CA SER A 245 -15.18 -1.84 19.43
C SER A 245 -13.98 -2.80 19.36
N SER A 246 -13.62 -3.26 18.17
CA SER A 246 -12.28 -3.79 17.87
C SER A 246 -11.24 -2.69 17.59
N ASP A 247 -11.72 -1.46 17.36
CA ASP A 247 -10.96 -0.22 17.13
C ASP A 247 -9.81 -0.35 16.11
N PRO A 248 -10.06 -0.91 14.92
CA PRO A 248 -9.00 -1.36 14.03
C PRO A 248 -8.19 -0.19 13.46
N TYR A 249 -6.86 -0.32 13.44
CA TYR A 249 -5.96 0.75 13.00
C TYR A 249 -4.72 0.23 12.25
N GLY A 250 -4.01 1.15 11.57
CA GLY A 250 -2.75 0.82 10.87
C GLY A 250 -2.93 0.11 9.53
N PHE A 251 -4.12 0.20 8.92
CA PHE A 251 -4.46 -0.42 7.63
C PHE A 251 -3.37 -0.23 6.57
N THR A 252 -2.73 -1.34 6.19
CA THR A 252 -1.62 -1.36 5.24
C THR A 252 -1.84 -2.44 4.20
N ALA A 253 -1.90 -2.05 2.92
CA ALA A 253 -1.96 -3.00 1.81
C ALA A 253 -0.70 -3.88 1.81
N THR A 254 -0.88 -5.19 1.71
CA THR A 254 0.21 -6.17 1.85
C THR A 254 1.10 -6.28 0.61
N GLY A 255 0.66 -5.75 -0.54
CA GLY A 255 1.26 -6.03 -1.86
C GLY A 255 1.10 -7.49 -2.32
N LEU A 256 0.50 -8.35 -1.50
CA LEU A 256 0.28 -9.78 -1.73
C LEU A 256 -1.21 -10.00 -2.00
N GLY A 257 -1.61 -9.72 -3.24
CA GLY A 257 -3.02 -9.68 -3.65
C GLY A 257 -3.78 -8.46 -3.12
N ALA A 258 -5.12 -8.53 -3.15
CA ALA A 258 -6.01 -7.44 -2.73
C ALA A 258 -6.27 -7.41 -1.20
N SER A 259 -5.24 -7.68 -0.41
CA SER A 259 -5.35 -7.82 1.05
C SER A 259 -4.69 -6.69 1.85
N ILE A 260 -5.16 -6.47 3.07
CA ILE A 260 -4.58 -5.56 4.07
C ILE A 260 -4.15 -6.32 5.33
N VAL A 261 -3.21 -5.73 6.07
CA VAL A 261 -2.99 -6.01 7.49
C VAL A 261 -3.27 -4.77 8.35
N PHE A 262 -3.63 -5.01 9.60
CA PHE A 262 -4.01 -3.99 10.58
C PHE A 262 -3.87 -4.56 12.00
N ALA A 263 -4.00 -3.70 13.00
CA ALA A 263 -4.13 -4.09 14.40
C ALA A 263 -5.59 -3.97 14.85
N ALA A 264 -6.10 -4.93 15.63
CA ALA A 264 -7.47 -4.91 16.17
C ALA A 264 -7.60 -5.82 17.41
N ASP A 265 -8.57 -5.52 18.27
CA ASP A 265 -8.95 -6.32 19.44
C ASP A 265 -10.20 -7.17 19.17
N ASP A 266 -10.23 -8.44 19.56
CA ASP A 266 -11.44 -9.29 19.50
C ASP A 266 -12.15 -9.43 20.86
N GLY A 267 -11.74 -8.65 21.86
CA GLY A 267 -12.24 -8.70 23.22
C GLY A 267 -11.69 -9.90 24.03
N THR A 268 -10.89 -10.79 23.41
CA THR A 268 -10.38 -12.01 24.07
C THR A 268 -8.86 -12.11 24.07
N THR A 269 -8.16 -11.67 23.00
CA THR A 269 -6.69 -11.66 22.93
C THR A 269 -6.05 -10.28 23.06
N GLY A 270 -6.84 -9.22 23.17
CA GLY A 270 -6.31 -7.86 23.09
C GLY A 270 -5.95 -7.47 21.66
N VAL A 271 -5.31 -6.30 21.51
CA VAL A 271 -4.93 -5.70 20.23
C VAL A 271 -3.76 -6.48 19.61
N GLU A 272 -4.07 -7.29 18.60
CA GLU A 272 -3.18 -8.21 17.91
C GLU A 272 -3.09 -7.92 16.40
N LEU A 273 -2.28 -8.70 15.66
CA LEU A 273 -2.14 -8.56 14.21
C LEU A 273 -3.27 -9.29 13.45
N TRP A 274 -3.97 -8.56 12.59
CA TRP A 274 -5.04 -9.09 11.74
C TRP A 274 -4.74 -8.88 10.26
N LYS A 275 -5.38 -9.72 9.43
CA LYS A 275 -5.45 -9.55 7.97
C LYS A 275 -6.88 -9.58 7.47
N SER A 276 -7.12 -8.99 6.31
CA SER A 276 -8.39 -9.08 5.58
C SER A 276 -8.16 -9.03 4.07
N ASP A 277 -8.95 -9.80 3.33
CA ASP A 277 -9.12 -9.73 1.87
C ASP A 277 -10.44 -9.01 1.47
N GLY A 278 -11.13 -8.41 2.45
CA GLY A 278 -12.43 -7.78 2.26
C GLY A 278 -13.62 -8.74 2.43
N THR A 279 -13.40 -10.00 2.78
CA THR A 279 -14.46 -10.96 3.15
C THR A 279 -14.45 -11.25 4.65
N THR A 280 -15.60 -11.63 5.21
CA THR A 280 -15.70 -12.04 6.62
C THR A 280 -14.86 -13.29 6.92
N ALA A 281 -14.76 -14.21 5.95
CA ALA A 281 -13.98 -15.45 6.05
C ALA A 281 -12.46 -15.20 5.99
N GLY A 282 -11.99 -14.33 5.12
CA GLY A 282 -10.58 -13.94 5.02
C GLY A 282 -10.14 -12.92 6.07
N THR A 283 -11.07 -12.38 6.88
CA THR A 283 -10.77 -11.48 7.99
C THR A 283 -10.46 -12.27 9.26
N VAL A 284 -9.17 -12.47 9.52
CA VAL A 284 -8.66 -13.37 10.58
C VAL A 284 -7.44 -12.79 11.29
N ARG A 285 -7.28 -13.15 12.57
CA ARG A 285 -6.05 -12.89 13.34
C ARG A 285 -4.91 -13.69 12.72
N VAL A 286 -3.79 -13.03 12.43
CA VAL A 286 -2.59 -13.65 11.84
C VAL A 286 -1.83 -14.47 12.89
N ALA A 287 -1.63 -13.85 14.05
CA ALA A 287 -1.00 -14.46 15.21
C ALA A 287 -1.49 -13.73 16.47
N ASP A 288 -1.57 -14.46 17.57
CA ASP A 288 -1.56 -13.92 18.92
C ASP A 288 -0.07 -13.79 19.31
N ILE A 289 0.49 -12.59 19.12
CA ILE A 289 1.93 -12.32 19.27
C ILE A 289 2.30 -12.23 20.76
N ASN A 290 1.38 -11.80 21.63
CA ASN A 290 1.59 -11.64 23.06
C ASN A 290 0.61 -12.51 23.88
N GLY A 291 0.54 -13.80 23.54
CA GLY A 291 -0.34 -14.79 24.18
C GLY A 291 0.02 -15.16 25.63
N GLY A 292 0.19 -14.16 26.50
CA GLY A 292 0.48 -14.32 27.92
C GLY A 292 -0.62 -15.09 28.66
N ASN A 293 -0.34 -15.50 29.90
CA ASN A 293 -1.05 -16.56 30.64
C ASN A 293 -2.59 -16.52 30.76
N ASN A 294 -3.29 -15.48 30.32
CA ASN A 294 -4.76 -15.36 30.27
C ASN A 294 -5.32 -15.01 28.86
N GLY A 295 -4.51 -15.01 27.81
CA GLY A 295 -4.89 -14.64 26.43
C GLY A 295 -4.97 -13.13 26.16
N ALA A 296 -5.58 -12.35 27.06
CA ALA A 296 -5.96 -10.96 26.82
C ALA A 296 -4.83 -9.90 26.93
N ALA A 297 -3.64 -10.15 26.36
CA ALA A 297 -2.51 -9.23 26.45
C ALA A 297 -2.10 -8.72 25.07
N SER A 298 -2.37 -7.45 24.78
CA SER A 298 -2.08 -6.84 23.46
C SER A 298 -0.59 -6.79 23.10
N SER A 299 -0.24 -7.18 21.87
CA SER A 299 1.06 -6.94 21.23
C SER A 299 1.22 -5.53 20.63
N ASN A 300 0.10 -4.83 20.45
CA ASN A 300 -0.02 -3.48 19.91
C ASN A 300 0.78 -3.24 18.61
N PRO A 301 0.54 -4.00 17.52
CA PRO A 301 1.26 -3.82 16.26
C PRO A 301 1.10 -2.39 15.73
N ASN A 302 2.19 -1.79 15.23
CA ASN A 302 2.21 -0.40 14.77
C ASN A 302 3.35 -0.12 13.77
N ASN A 303 3.43 1.10 13.23
CA ASN A 303 4.47 1.52 12.27
C ASN A 303 4.60 0.60 11.03
N PHE A 304 3.48 0.09 10.52
CA PHE A 304 3.43 -0.80 9.37
C PHE A 304 4.02 -0.18 8.09
N ILE A 305 4.76 -0.99 7.33
CA ILE A 305 5.24 -0.65 5.98
C ILE A 305 5.31 -1.90 5.10
N TYR A 306 4.78 -1.82 3.87
CA TYR A 306 5.02 -2.85 2.85
C TYR A 306 6.42 -2.72 2.26
N VAL A 307 7.08 -3.87 2.12
CA VAL A 307 8.48 -4.00 1.71
C VAL A 307 8.56 -5.05 0.59
N PRO A 308 8.73 -4.64 -0.69
CA PRO A 308 8.62 -5.51 -1.86
C PRO A 308 9.86 -6.37 -2.16
N MET A 309 10.78 -6.54 -1.20
CA MET A 309 11.96 -7.40 -1.33
C MET A 309 11.71 -8.77 -0.70
N GLN A 310 12.47 -9.79 -1.11
CA GLN A 310 12.35 -11.18 -0.64
C GLN A 310 10.96 -11.81 -0.83
N GLY A 311 10.28 -11.50 -1.94
CA GLY A 311 8.92 -11.99 -2.23
C GLY A 311 7.78 -11.11 -1.72
N GLY A 312 8.10 -10.04 -0.98
CA GLY A 312 7.12 -9.11 -0.42
C GLY A 312 6.75 -9.47 1.02
N MET A 313 6.82 -8.48 1.91
CA MET A 313 6.46 -8.63 3.33
C MET A 313 5.97 -7.31 3.91
N VAL A 314 5.22 -7.36 5.01
CA VAL A 314 4.94 -6.18 5.82
C VAL A 314 5.83 -6.20 7.06
N ILE A 315 6.55 -5.11 7.30
CA ILE A 315 7.38 -4.91 8.50
C ILE A 315 6.65 -3.93 9.43
N PHE A 316 6.71 -4.20 10.74
CA PHE A 316 6.00 -3.44 11.78
C PHE A 316 6.73 -3.55 13.13
N SER A 317 6.31 -2.75 14.11
CA SER A 317 6.75 -2.84 15.51
C SER A 317 5.68 -3.53 16.35
N ALA A 318 6.03 -4.54 17.16
CA ALA A 318 5.12 -5.22 18.08
C ALA A 318 5.85 -5.77 19.31
N ASN A 319 5.11 -6.08 20.37
CA ASN A 319 5.61 -6.62 21.64
C ASN A 319 5.07 -8.03 21.86
N ASP A 320 5.91 -9.01 22.20
CA ASP A 320 5.53 -10.41 22.50
C ASP A 320 5.53 -10.74 24.01
N GLY A 321 5.57 -9.71 24.86
CA GLY A 321 5.63 -9.85 26.32
C GLY A 321 6.96 -10.35 26.86
N THR A 322 7.92 -10.75 26.00
CA THR A 322 9.19 -11.39 26.39
C THR A 322 10.40 -10.57 25.96
N ASN A 323 10.39 -10.07 24.73
CA ASN A 323 11.45 -9.30 24.09
C ASN A 323 11.11 -7.80 23.97
N GLY A 324 9.92 -7.38 24.44
CA GLY A 324 9.45 -5.99 24.37
C GLY A 324 9.09 -5.55 22.95
N THR A 325 8.92 -4.24 22.75
CA THR A 325 8.50 -3.68 21.45
C THR A 325 9.68 -3.65 20.48
N GLU A 326 9.72 -4.62 19.57
CA GLU A 326 10.82 -4.91 18.67
C GLU A 326 10.39 -4.91 17.19
N LEU A 327 11.29 -5.27 16.27
CA LEU A 327 11.03 -5.29 14.83
C LEU A 327 10.46 -6.65 14.38
N TRP A 328 9.26 -6.64 13.82
CA TRP A 328 8.51 -7.82 13.36
C TRP A 328 8.25 -7.78 11.85
N LYS A 329 7.98 -8.95 11.27
CA LYS A 329 7.56 -9.10 9.88
C LYS A 329 6.37 -10.04 9.72
N TYR A 330 5.64 -9.86 8.63
CA TYR A 330 4.60 -10.74 8.12
C TYR A 330 4.86 -11.06 6.65
N ASP A 331 4.98 -12.34 6.31
CA ASP A 331 5.36 -12.84 4.96
C ASP A 331 4.17 -13.19 4.05
N GLY A 332 2.96 -12.78 4.42
CA GLY A 332 1.72 -13.19 3.73
C GLY A 332 1.08 -14.45 4.33
N THR A 333 1.79 -15.20 5.17
CA THR A 333 1.28 -16.38 5.87
C THR A 333 1.47 -16.28 7.39
N ASN A 334 2.69 -15.97 7.86
CA ASN A 334 3.10 -16.03 9.26
C ASN A 334 3.66 -14.69 9.75
N ALA A 335 3.39 -14.34 11.00
CA ALA A 335 4.08 -13.27 11.70
C ALA A 335 5.30 -13.82 12.45
N SER A 336 6.43 -13.12 12.42
CA SER A 336 7.65 -13.51 13.14
C SER A 336 8.51 -12.31 13.53
N LEU A 337 9.24 -12.44 14.64
CA LEU A 337 10.24 -11.47 15.08
C LEU A 337 11.36 -11.40 14.02
N LEU A 338 11.52 -10.24 13.39
CA LEU A 338 12.59 -9.99 12.42
C LEU A 338 13.91 -9.74 13.15
N LYS A 339 13.89 -8.96 14.24
CA LYS A 339 15.07 -8.71 15.06
C LYS A 339 14.70 -8.22 16.46
N ASP A 340 15.21 -8.93 17.48
CA ASP A 340 15.46 -8.34 18.81
C ASP A 340 16.67 -7.39 18.68
N ILE A 341 16.41 -6.09 18.77
CA ILE A 341 17.37 -5.00 18.69
C ILE A 341 17.79 -4.52 20.10
N ASN A 342 16.91 -4.67 21.11
CA ASN A 342 17.19 -4.30 22.51
C ASN A 342 16.98 -5.47 23.49
N PRO A 343 17.95 -6.39 23.60
CA PRO A 343 17.77 -7.66 24.31
C PRO A 343 17.51 -7.53 25.81
N ASN A 344 16.95 -8.61 26.39
CA ASN A 344 16.59 -8.78 27.81
C ASN A 344 15.32 -8.02 28.23
N ALA A 345 14.21 -8.20 27.48
CA ALA A 345 12.94 -7.49 27.69
C ALA A 345 13.07 -5.95 27.65
N GLY A 346 14.09 -5.44 26.96
CA GLY A 346 14.12 -4.04 26.54
C GLY A 346 13.09 -3.78 25.44
N SER A 347 12.96 -2.55 24.99
CA SER A 347 12.22 -2.22 23.76
C SER A 347 13.07 -1.31 22.90
N SER A 348 13.20 -1.62 21.61
CA SER A 348 13.84 -0.78 20.62
C SER A 348 12.85 0.20 19.97
N SER A 349 11.56 -0.07 20.06
CA SER A 349 10.44 0.75 19.54
C SER A 349 10.67 1.27 18.10
N PRO A 350 10.82 0.37 17.10
CA PRO A 350 11.11 0.75 15.73
C PRO A 350 10.05 1.69 15.15
N SER A 351 10.48 2.79 14.54
CA SER A 351 9.60 3.87 14.10
C SER A 351 10.16 4.65 12.91
N GLN A 352 9.33 5.49 12.28
CA GLN A 352 9.72 6.33 11.13
C GLN A 352 10.26 5.52 9.95
N MET A 353 9.70 4.32 9.73
CA MET A 353 10.14 3.37 8.72
C MET A 353 10.05 3.96 7.31
N THR A 354 11.16 3.89 6.56
CA THR A 354 11.32 4.51 5.24
C THR A 354 12.05 3.54 4.31
N LEU A 355 11.37 3.08 3.26
CA LEU A 355 11.99 2.27 2.22
C LEU A 355 12.73 3.17 1.22
N SER A 356 14.01 2.87 0.93
CA SER A 356 14.77 3.51 -0.15
C SER A 356 15.49 2.45 -0.99
N GLY A 357 15.03 2.27 -2.24
CA GLY A 357 15.43 1.12 -3.05
C GLY A 357 15.14 -0.19 -2.31
N ASN A 358 16.11 -1.09 -2.26
CA ASN A 358 16.01 -2.37 -1.56
C ASN A 358 16.60 -2.29 -0.14
N THR A 359 16.42 -1.18 0.58
CA THR A 359 16.84 -1.07 1.98
C THR A 359 15.81 -0.30 2.78
N LEU A 360 15.33 -0.91 3.87
CA LEU A 360 14.49 -0.26 4.86
C LEU A 360 15.37 0.50 5.84
N PHE A 361 15.08 1.77 6.08
CA PHE A 361 15.71 2.60 7.11
C PHE A 361 14.69 2.93 8.18
N PHE A 362 15.10 2.92 9.45
CA PHE A 362 14.21 3.21 10.57
C PHE A 362 14.98 3.73 11.80
N ASN A 363 14.25 4.38 12.69
CA ASN A 363 14.72 4.79 14.01
C ASN A 363 14.44 3.66 15.01
N ALA A 364 15.44 3.26 15.79
CA ALA A 364 15.25 2.36 16.93
C ALA A 364 16.22 2.69 18.06
N PHE A 365 15.81 2.37 19.30
CA PHE A 365 16.63 2.52 20.50
C PHE A 365 17.68 1.41 20.59
N ALA A 366 18.92 1.83 20.79
CA ALA A 366 20.10 0.99 20.96
C ALA A 366 20.65 1.14 22.40
N PRO A 367 20.97 0.02 23.10
CA PRO A 367 21.61 0.07 24.41
C PRO A 367 22.86 0.96 24.44
N ASN A 368 22.95 1.81 25.47
CA ASN A 368 24.04 2.77 25.73
C ASN A 368 24.17 3.95 24.76
N THR A 369 23.59 3.91 23.55
CA THR A 369 23.71 4.99 22.55
C THR A 369 22.41 5.72 22.25
N GLY A 370 21.25 5.24 22.71
CA GLY A 370 19.95 5.92 22.56
C GLY A 370 19.27 5.60 21.23
N ASN A 371 18.41 6.50 20.74
CA ASN A 371 17.77 6.36 19.44
C ASN A 371 18.79 6.57 18.32
N GLN A 372 18.85 5.64 17.37
CA GLN A 372 19.87 5.59 16.32
C GLN A 372 19.26 5.16 14.98
N LEU A 373 20.01 5.40 13.89
CA LEU A 373 19.62 4.98 12.55
C LEU A 373 19.97 3.50 12.35
N TYR A 374 18.94 2.71 12.03
CA TYR A 374 19.10 1.33 11.61
C TYR A 374 18.75 1.17 10.13
N LYS A 375 19.30 0.13 9.52
CA LYS A 375 18.87 -0.37 8.22
C LYS A 375 18.51 -1.85 8.29
N SER A 376 17.69 -2.32 7.36
CA SER A 376 17.36 -3.74 7.16
C SER A 376 17.20 -4.04 5.67
N ASP A 377 17.56 -5.26 5.29
CA ASP A 377 17.31 -5.88 3.98
C ASP A 377 16.12 -6.85 4.00
N GLY A 378 15.36 -6.91 5.11
CA GLY A 378 14.32 -7.90 5.37
C GLY A 378 14.78 -9.15 6.13
N THR A 379 16.08 -9.29 6.43
CA THR A 379 16.63 -10.38 7.27
C THR A 379 17.09 -9.92 8.65
N ALA A 380 17.13 -10.85 9.60
CA ALA A 380 17.73 -10.64 10.93
C ALA A 380 19.25 -10.34 10.89
N ALA A 381 19.93 -10.69 9.79
CA ALA A 381 21.37 -10.51 9.61
C ALA A 381 21.72 -9.14 9.00
N GLY A 382 20.96 -8.70 7.99
CA GLY A 382 21.08 -7.37 7.39
C GLY A 382 20.39 -6.26 8.19
N THR A 383 19.60 -6.61 9.22
CA THR A 383 19.10 -5.64 10.21
C THR A 383 20.23 -5.19 11.15
N VAL A 384 20.84 -4.04 10.84
CA VAL A 384 22.06 -3.54 11.49
C VAL A 384 22.00 -2.04 11.81
N LEU A 385 22.70 -1.65 12.87
CA LEU A 385 22.95 -0.26 13.25
C LEU A 385 23.85 0.42 12.20
N VAL A 386 23.44 1.58 11.70
CA VAL A 386 24.28 2.45 10.86
C VAL A 386 25.11 3.34 11.78
N SER A 387 26.23 2.80 12.28
CA SER A 387 27.02 3.46 13.33
C SER A 387 27.65 4.77 12.85
N THR A 388 27.53 5.85 13.63
CA THR A 388 28.49 6.96 13.57
C THR A 388 29.41 6.92 14.78
N ASN A 389 30.69 7.20 14.56
CA ASN A 389 31.62 7.43 15.67
C ASN A 389 31.24 8.78 16.32
N GLN A 390 31.00 8.80 17.64
CA GLN A 390 30.84 10.00 18.49
C GLN A 390 29.47 10.72 18.55
N ALA A 391 28.32 10.04 18.43
CA ALA A 391 27.00 10.65 18.71
C ALA A 391 26.27 10.05 19.93
N ALA A 392 26.07 10.87 20.97
CA ALA A 392 25.16 10.54 22.06
C ALA A 392 23.70 10.78 21.61
N ASN A 393 22.94 9.71 21.38
CA ASN A 393 21.53 9.73 20.98
C ASN A 393 21.23 10.57 19.72
N MET A 394 21.53 10.03 18.53
CA MET A 394 21.29 10.69 17.24
C MET A 394 19.83 11.07 17.01
N ASN A 395 18.89 10.24 17.49
CA ASN A 395 17.44 10.41 17.41
C ASN A 395 16.91 10.77 16.00
N PRO A 396 17.11 9.91 14.98
CA PRO A 396 16.64 10.16 13.62
C PRO A 396 15.14 10.42 13.53
N ARG A 397 14.75 11.52 12.89
CA ARG A 397 13.35 11.90 12.64
C ARG A 397 13.15 12.43 11.23
N TYR A 398 11.92 12.29 10.72
CA TYR A 398 11.52 12.71 9.38
C TYR A 398 12.46 12.14 8.31
N MET A 399 12.65 10.82 8.35
CA MET A 399 13.40 10.10 7.32
C MET A 399 12.67 10.19 5.97
N ALA A 400 13.47 10.27 4.91
CA ALA A 400 12.97 10.23 3.54
C ALA A 400 14.03 9.62 2.61
N ALA A 401 13.56 8.83 1.64
CA ALA A 401 14.38 8.11 0.69
C ALA A 401 15.21 9.04 -0.22
N LYS A 402 16.41 8.60 -0.58
CA LYS A 402 17.25 9.25 -1.61
C LYS A 402 17.10 8.60 -2.99
N PRO A 403 17.24 9.37 -4.07
CA PRO A 403 17.59 8.82 -5.38
C PRO A 403 18.91 8.05 -5.29
N GLY A 404 18.95 6.81 -5.78
CA GLY A 404 20.17 6.00 -5.83
C GLY A 404 20.55 5.25 -4.56
N SER A 405 19.67 5.18 -3.54
CA SER A 405 19.82 4.55 -2.21
C SER A 405 20.23 5.49 -1.07
N GLY A 406 19.78 5.14 0.14
CA GLY A 406 20.01 5.87 1.39
C GLY A 406 18.85 6.77 1.83
N VAL A 407 19.03 7.48 2.95
CA VAL A 407 18.04 8.44 3.50
C VAL A 407 18.62 9.79 3.87
N TYR A 408 17.80 10.84 3.80
CA TYR A 408 18.00 12.07 4.56
C TYR A 408 17.12 12.05 5.81
N PHE A 409 17.58 12.64 6.90
CA PHE A 409 16.86 12.72 8.18
C PHE A 409 17.39 13.85 9.06
N SER A 410 16.61 14.28 10.06
CA SER A 410 17.12 15.17 11.11
C SER A 410 17.65 14.38 12.30
N GLY A 411 18.77 14.84 12.87
CA GLY A 411 19.39 14.25 14.06
C GLY A 411 19.91 15.30 15.04
N THR A 412 20.05 14.95 16.32
CA THR A 412 20.43 15.88 17.39
C THR A 412 21.62 15.34 18.18
N VAL A 413 22.82 15.92 18.03
CA VAL A 413 24.01 15.39 18.71
C VAL A 413 24.35 16.10 20.03
N GLN A 414 24.07 17.40 20.19
CA GLN A 414 24.04 18.02 21.55
C GLN A 414 23.42 19.43 21.69
N LEU A 415 23.42 20.31 20.68
CA LEU A 415 22.93 21.71 20.83
C LEU A 415 22.23 22.29 19.57
N GLY A 416 21.59 21.46 18.76
CA GLY A 416 20.83 21.88 17.57
C GLY A 416 20.51 20.69 16.67
N GLY A 417 19.41 20.76 15.92
CA GLY A 417 19.02 19.70 14.98
C GLY A 417 19.72 19.88 13.63
N GLU A 418 20.61 18.96 13.29
CA GLU A 418 21.36 18.96 12.03
C GLU A 418 20.66 18.06 11.00
N LEU A 419 20.79 18.40 9.72
CA LEU A 419 20.36 17.55 8.61
C LEU A 419 21.47 16.55 8.28
N TYR A 420 21.15 15.27 8.31
CA TYR A 420 22.05 14.19 7.95
C TYR A 420 21.69 13.57 6.60
N THR A 421 22.72 13.10 5.92
CA THR A 421 22.63 12.18 4.79
C THR A 421 23.27 10.86 5.21
N SER A 422 22.59 9.73 4.99
CA SER A 422 23.16 8.38 5.11
C SER A 422 22.97 7.56 3.84
N ASP A 423 24.00 6.87 3.38
CA ASP A 423 23.94 5.80 2.37
C ASP A 423 23.71 4.40 2.99
N GLY A 424 23.49 4.34 4.31
CA GLY A 424 23.46 3.09 5.08
C GLY A 424 24.82 2.55 5.49
N THR A 425 25.90 3.33 5.38
CA THR A 425 27.22 3.04 5.93
C THR A 425 27.63 4.06 6.98
N ALA A 426 28.60 3.72 7.83
CA ALA A 426 29.17 4.64 8.80
C ALA A 426 29.83 5.86 8.15
N GLY A 427 30.62 5.65 7.10
CA GLY A 427 31.38 6.70 6.41
C GLY A 427 30.52 7.62 5.55
N GLY A 428 29.42 7.11 4.99
CA GLY A 428 28.44 7.90 4.24
C GLY A 428 27.33 8.49 5.09
N THR A 429 27.35 8.31 6.41
CA THR A 429 26.43 8.97 7.37
C THR A 429 27.06 10.25 7.90
N VAL A 430 26.83 11.36 7.19
CA VAL A 430 27.46 12.66 7.47
C VAL A 430 26.43 13.78 7.57
N ALA A 431 26.76 14.85 8.29
CA ALA A 431 25.97 16.08 8.28
C ALA A 431 26.05 16.75 6.89
N VAL A 432 24.92 17.26 6.39
CA VAL A 432 24.86 18.00 5.13
C VAL A 432 25.38 19.41 5.36
N ALA A 433 26.31 19.88 4.51
CA ALA A 433 26.96 21.17 4.70
C ALA A 433 25.98 22.34 4.50
N VAL A 434 25.84 23.18 5.52
CA VAL A 434 25.14 24.47 5.44
C VAL A 434 26.10 25.58 4.99
N PRO A 435 25.65 26.59 4.23
CA PRO A 435 26.50 27.71 3.85
C PRO A 435 27.05 28.49 5.06
N ALA A 436 28.24 29.07 4.93
CA ALA A 436 28.90 29.79 6.01
C ALA A 436 28.05 30.96 6.55
N GLY A 437 27.93 31.06 7.88
CA GLY A 437 27.16 32.10 8.58
C GLY A 437 25.70 31.72 8.89
N TRP A 438 25.27 30.51 8.53
CA TRP A 438 23.95 29.96 8.83
C TRP A 438 24.06 28.78 9.80
N ALA A 439 23.03 28.60 10.64
CA ALA A 439 22.81 27.40 11.45
C ALA A 439 21.35 26.96 11.28
N LEU A 440 21.08 25.65 11.25
CA LEU A 440 19.70 25.11 11.23
C LEU A 440 19.12 25.15 12.65
N ASP A 441 17.87 25.59 12.80
CA ASP A 441 17.17 25.59 14.09
C ASP A 441 15.70 25.23 13.88
N THR A 442 15.26 24.09 14.42
CA THR A 442 14.02 23.31 14.15
C THR A 442 13.97 22.61 12.77
N ILE A 443 13.96 21.27 12.65
CA ILE A 443 13.16 20.16 13.27
C ILE A 443 11.94 19.69 12.42
N GLN A 444 11.76 20.16 11.19
CA GLN A 444 10.93 19.39 10.24
C GLN A 444 11.40 19.56 8.80
N VAL A 445 12.16 18.57 8.33
CA VAL A 445 12.57 18.44 6.94
C VAL A 445 11.68 17.38 6.32
N VAL A 446 10.68 17.82 5.55
CA VAL A 446 9.92 16.93 4.66
C VAL A 446 10.51 17.15 3.27
N PRO A 447 11.41 16.29 2.79
CA PRO A 447 11.99 16.51 1.50
C PRO A 447 11.18 15.81 0.42
N VAL A 448 11.13 16.43 -0.75
CA VAL A 448 10.39 15.91 -1.91
C VAL A 448 11.30 15.91 -3.13
N LEU A 449 11.32 14.77 -3.81
CA LEU A 449 11.92 14.63 -5.12
C LEU A 449 10.93 15.16 -6.15
N ALA A 450 11.24 16.29 -6.79
CA ALA A 450 10.50 16.71 -7.98
C ALA A 450 10.82 15.79 -9.16
N ALA A 451 9.92 15.72 -10.15
CA ALA A 451 10.08 14.85 -11.32
C ALA A 451 11.38 15.07 -12.11
N ASN A 452 11.97 16.27 -12.00
CA ASN A 452 13.26 16.63 -12.60
C ASN A 452 14.51 16.15 -11.80
N GLY A 453 14.33 15.35 -10.75
CA GLY A 453 15.41 14.84 -9.90
C GLY A 453 15.92 15.83 -8.83
N THR A 454 15.38 17.05 -8.78
CA THR A 454 15.75 18.02 -7.73
C THR A 454 15.13 17.63 -6.40
N PHE A 455 15.98 17.49 -5.38
CA PHE A 455 15.55 17.24 -4.01
C PHE A 455 15.29 18.59 -3.32
N PHE A 456 14.02 18.85 -3.01
CA PHE A 456 13.59 20.03 -2.26
C PHE A 456 13.52 19.71 -0.78
N LEU A 457 13.92 20.65 0.08
CA LEU A 457 13.86 20.53 1.52
C LEU A 457 13.31 21.80 2.12
N SER A 458 12.44 21.66 3.11
CA SER A 458 11.99 22.78 3.93
C SER A 458 12.74 22.82 5.27
N GLY A 459 12.99 24.01 5.79
CA GLY A 459 13.66 24.17 7.08
C GLY A 459 13.59 25.59 7.62
N ARG A 460 14.08 25.76 8.84
CA ARG A 460 14.35 27.06 9.43
C ARG A 460 15.84 27.24 9.66
N THR A 461 16.37 28.42 9.38
CA THR A 461 17.75 28.78 9.68
C THR A 461 17.86 30.04 10.54
N HIS A 462 18.98 30.15 11.25
CA HIS A 462 19.41 31.32 12.01
C HIS A 462 20.67 31.89 11.36
N ARG A 463 20.67 33.20 11.10
CA ARG A 463 21.86 33.96 10.65
C ARG A 463 22.20 35.00 11.73
N ASN A 464 23.43 34.96 12.24
CA ASN A 464 23.95 35.97 13.18
C ASN A 464 23.03 36.30 14.37
N GLN A 465 22.47 35.28 15.04
CA GLN A 465 21.58 35.39 16.21
C GLN A 465 20.22 36.09 15.98
N ALA A 466 19.83 36.38 14.73
CA ALA A 466 18.47 36.76 14.38
C ALA A 466 17.70 35.53 13.85
N ALA A 467 16.49 35.28 14.38
CA ALA A 467 15.64 34.17 13.95
C ALA A 467 15.09 34.42 12.54
N LEU A 468 15.68 33.76 11.52
CA LEU A 468 15.35 33.98 10.11
C LEU A 468 14.26 33.06 9.55
N GLY A 469 13.68 32.16 10.34
CA GLY A 469 12.45 31.44 9.98
C GLY A 469 12.55 30.65 8.67
N VAL A 470 11.43 30.57 7.94
CA VAL A 470 11.15 29.45 7.02
C VAL A 470 11.60 29.70 5.58
N GLU A 471 12.33 28.73 5.05
CA GLU A 471 13.02 28.80 3.77
C GLU A 471 12.93 27.47 2.99
N LEU A 472 13.03 27.56 1.67
CA LEU A 472 13.10 26.41 0.75
C LEU A 472 14.55 26.21 0.26
N TRP A 473 15.01 24.96 0.21
CA TRP A 473 16.41 24.58 -0.07
C TRP A 473 16.53 23.39 -1.05
N LYS A 474 17.70 23.21 -1.68
CA LYS A 474 18.10 22.06 -2.53
C LYS A 474 19.58 21.66 -2.33
N ILE A 475 20.10 20.57 -2.93
CA ILE A 475 21.42 19.94 -2.61
C ILE A 475 22.39 19.80 -3.83
N ALA A 476 23.73 19.84 -3.64
CA ALA A 476 24.81 19.76 -4.68
C ALA A 476 26.17 19.03 -4.26
N PRO A 477 27.07 18.57 -5.19
CA PRO A 477 28.29 17.69 -4.93
C PRO A 477 29.78 18.28 -5.05
N PRO A 478 30.92 17.53 -4.74
CA PRO A 478 32.31 18.04 -4.37
C PRO A 478 33.65 17.52 -5.09
N ARG A 479 34.96 17.90 -4.72
CA ARG A 479 36.34 17.61 -5.42
C ARG A 479 37.74 17.82 -4.65
N GLY A 480 38.96 17.25 -5.01
CA GLY A 480 40.33 17.32 -4.29
C GLY A 480 41.76 17.44 -5.02
N ALA A 481 42.97 17.54 -4.32
CA ALA A 481 44.43 17.58 -4.82
C ALA A 481 45.62 17.54 -3.74
N GLN A 482 46.94 17.24 -4.06
CA GLN A 482 48.15 17.18 -3.13
C GLN A 482 49.61 17.59 -3.64
N GLY A 483 50.62 16.69 -3.75
CA GLY A 483 52.00 16.82 -3.19
C GLY A 483 53.27 16.51 -4.06
N PRO A 484 54.41 16.00 -3.49
CA PRO A 484 55.75 16.03 -4.14
C PRO A 484 56.75 14.81 -4.00
N ASN A 485 57.34 14.42 -5.15
CA ASN A 485 57.94 13.14 -5.62
C ASN A 485 58.91 12.23 -4.79
N GLN A 486 58.76 10.91 -4.99
CA GLN A 486 59.52 9.73 -4.53
C GLN A 486 59.71 8.69 -5.67
N ALA A 487 60.60 7.71 -5.48
CA ALA A 487 60.91 6.73 -6.53
C ALA A 487 59.75 5.78 -6.89
N PRO A 488 59.52 5.49 -8.19
CA PRO A 488 58.47 4.60 -8.65
C PRO A 488 58.94 3.15 -8.57
N ALA A 489 57.98 2.21 -8.54
CA ALA A 489 58.23 0.78 -8.52
C ALA A 489 57.66 0.10 -9.77
N GLY A 490 58.55 -0.52 -10.56
CA GLY A 490 58.21 -1.43 -11.64
C GLY A 490 58.07 -2.87 -11.15
N THR A 491 57.50 -3.74 -11.99
CA THR A 491 57.40 -5.19 -11.72
C THR A 491 57.92 -6.03 -12.90
N ASN A 492 58.30 -7.28 -12.64
CA ASN A 492 58.58 -8.23 -13.71
C ASN A 492 57.26 -8.65 -14.38
N THR A 493 57.26 -8.70 -15.71
CA THR A 493 56.06 -8.94 -16.52
C THR A 493 56.32 -9.97 -17.61
N ASN A 494 55.24 -10.47 -18.23
CA ASN A 494 55.29 -11.40 -19.35
C ASN A 494 54.26 -11.00 -20.39
N VAL A 495 54.69 -10.80 -21.63
CA VAL A 495 53.81 -10.60 -22.78
C VAL A 495 53.80 -11.86 -23.65
N THR A 496 52.64 -12.18 -24.22
CA THR A 496 52.52 -13.30 -25.17
C THR A 496 52.40 -12.74 -26.58
N ILE A 497 53.21 -13.29 -27.49
CA ILE A 497 53.29 -12.85 -28.89
C ILE A 497 52.78 -13.93 -29.85
N GLN A 498 52.25 -13.49 -30.98
CA GLN A 498 52.11 -14.34 -32.15
C GLN A 498 53.44 -14.36 -32.92
N PRO A 499 54.02 -15.53 -33.24
CA PRO A 499 55.26 -15.62 -33.99
C PRO A 499 55.23 -14.83 -35.31
N ALA A 500 56.28 -14.05 -35.56
CA ALA A 500 56.47 -13.22 -36.75
C ALA A 500 55.47 -12.05 -36.96
N MET A 501 54.62 -11.73 -35.98
CA MET A 501 53.87 -10.47 -35.95
C MET A 501 54.55 -9.47 -35.00
N PRO A 502 54.62 -8.17 -35.35
CA PRO A 502 55.08 -7.14 -34.43
C PRO A 502 54.13 -6.99 -33.24
N TYR A 503 54.65 -7.20 -32.03
CA TYR A 503 53.96 -6.87 -30.78
C TYR A 503 54.26 -5.43 -30.39
N SER A 504 53.27 -4.55 -30.40
CA SER A 504 53.39 -3.19 -29.87
C SER A 504 53.20 -3.22 -28.36
N PHE A 505 54.23 -2.79 -27.61
CA PHE A 505 54.10 -2.65 -26.16
C PHE A 505 53.17 -1.50 -25.83
N ASN A 506 52.41 -1.68 -24.77
CA ASN A 506 51.62 -0.64 -24.12
C ASN A 506 52.19 -0.34 -22.72
N VAL A 507 51.75 0.75 -22.10
CA VAL A 507 52.25 1.17 -20.79
C VAL A 507 51.96 0.16 -19.66
N GLY A 508 50.89 -0.62 -19.77
CA GLY A 508 50.56 -1.66 -18.79
C GLY A 508 51.59 -2.79 -18.74
N ASP A 509 52.28 -3.07 -19.85
CA ASP A 509 53.23 -4.18 -19.94
C ASP A 509 54.45 -4.00 -19.03
N PHE A 510 54.74 -2.76 -18.59
CA PHE A 510 55.89 -2.44 -17.75
C PHE A 510 55.58 -2.39 -16.24
N GLY A 511 54.29 -2.50 -15.87
CA GLY A 511 53.86 -2.63 -14.47
C GLY A 511 54.35 -1.50 -13.56
N PHE A 512 54.05 -0.25 -13.90
CA PHE A 512 54.36 0.94 -13.09
C PHE A 512 53.41 1.07 -11.89
N THR A 513 53.97 1.38 -10.72
CA THR A 513 53.23 1.89 -9.55
C THR A 513 54.04 2.97 -8.86
N ASP A 514 53.38 4.05 -8.45
CA ASP A 514 53.95 5.00 -7.50
C ASP A 514 52.94 5.30 -6.37
N PRO A 515 52.87 4.45 -5.34
CA PRO A 515 52.06 4.71 -4.16
C PRO A 515 52.77 5.58 -3.12
N SER A 516 54.00 6.03 -3.42
CA SER A 516 54.85 6.77 -2.48
C SER A 516 54.48 8.24 -2.44
N ASP A 517 53.91 8.76 -3.54
CA ASP A 517 53.37 10.10 -3.64
C ASP A 517 51.86 10.17 -3.54
N THR A 518 51.37 11.39 -3.34
CA THR A 518 49.95 11.67 -3.34
C THR A 518 49.74 13.07 -3.93
N PRO A 519 48.95 13.24 -5.01
CA PRO A 519 48.53 12.16 -5.88
C PRO A 519 49.76 11.40 -6.41
N PRO A 520 49.66 10.08 -6.67
CA PRO A 520 50.68 9.32 -7.38
C PRO A 520 51.18 10.08 -8.60
N ASP A 521 52.50 10.20 -8.77
CA ASP A 521 53.06 10.79 -9.98
C ASP A 521 52.91 9.81 -11.16
N ASN A 522 52.76 10.34 -12.36
CA ASN A 522 52.37 9.55 -13.53
C ASN A 522 53.58 8.86 -14.16
N PHE A 523 53.33 7.74 -14.81
CA PHE A 523 54.35 7.06 -15.60
C PHE A 523 54.84 7.96 -16.76
N GLN A 524 56.13 8.29 -16.78
CA GLN A 524 56.77 9.17 -17.77
C GLN A 524 57.48 8.39 -18.89
N ALA A 525 58.29 7.40 -18.54
CA ALA A 525 59.13 6.67 -19.51
C ALA A 525 59.63 5.32 -19.00
N VAL A 526 60.11 4.49 -19.92
CA VAL A 526 60.80 3.23 -19.65
C VAL A 526 62.25 3.35 -20.11
N LYS A 527 63.20 3.07 -19.22
CA LYS A 527 64.61 2.89 -19.56
C LYS A 527 64.89 1.43 -19.86
N ILE A 528 65.29 1.12 -21.09
CA ILE A 528 65.70 -0.22 -21.50
C ILE A 528 67.12 -0.50 -20.96
N THR A 529 67.33 -1.64 -20.30
CA THR A 529 68.62 -1.98 -19.64
C THR A 529 69.31 -3.21 -20.23
N THR A 530 68.56 -4.10 -20.88
CA THR A 530 69.06 -5.09 -21.85
C THR A 530 68.10 -5.16 -23.02
N VAL A 531 68.51 -5.79 -24.13
CA VAL A 531 67.68 -5.96 -25.34
C VAL A 531 67.48 -7.46 -25.64
N PRO A 532 66.36 -7.85 -26.26
CA PRO A 532 66.05 -9.25 -26.57
C PRO A 532 66.85 -9.77 -27.78
N ALA A 533 66.70 -11.06 -28.12
CA ALA A 533 67.35 -11.68 -29.28
C ALA A 533 66.62 -11.39 -30.61
N GLY A 534 65.30 -11.22 -30.58
CA GLY A 534 64.50 -10.60 -31.63
C GLY A 534 64.65 -9.08 -31.67
N THR A 535 64.03 -8.42 -32.64
CA THR A 535 64.20 -6.98 -32.84
C THR A 535 63.26 -6.19 -31.93
N LEU A 536 63.82 -5.25 -31.13
CA LEU A 536 63.07 -4.24 -30.40
C LEU A 536 63.29 -2.87 -31.08
N ASP A 537 62.24 -2.30 -31.65
CA ASP A 537 62.29 -1.05 -32.43
C ASP A 537 61.34 0.02 -31.87
N LEU A 538 61.77 1.28 -31.92
CA LEU A 538 60.99 2.48 -31.61
C LEU A 538 60.71 3.25 -32.91
N PHE A 539 59.47 3.22 -33.39
CA PHE A 539 59.05 3.73 -34.71
C PHE A 539 59.93 3.20 -35.88
N GLY A 540 60.37 1.95 -35.79
CA GLY A 540 61.25 1.32 -36.78
C GLY A 540 62.73 1.71 -36.68
N GLN A 541 63.16 2.34 -35.58
CA GLN A 541 64.56 2.53 -35.22
C GLN A 541 64.95 1.57 -34.09
N THR A 542 66.07 0.85 -34.22
CA THR A 542 66.48 -0.15 -33.23
C THR A 542 66.82 0.46 -31.87
N VAL A 543 66.19 -0.06 -30.83
CA VAL A 543 66.37 0.34 -29.43
C VAL A 543 67.57 -0.39 -28.82
N ASN A 544 68.36 0.33 -28.03
CA ASN A 544 69.59 -0.15 -27.43
C ASN A 544 69.49 -0.14 -25.89
N ALA A 545 70.35 -0.93 -25.24
CA ALA A 545 70.48 -0.89 -23.79
C ALA A 545 71.02 0.49 -23.34
N GLY A 546 70.25 1.18 -22.51
CA GLY A 546 70.49 2.54 -22.04
C GLY A 546 69.45 3.56 -22.54
N ASP A 547 68.72 3.25 -23.61
CA ASP A 547 67.74 4.16 -24.21
C ASP A 547 66.50 4.33 -23.33
N PHE A 548 65.94 5.54 -23.32
CA PHE A 548 64.65 5.86 -22.70
C PHE A 548 63.58 5.93 -23.78
N VAL A 549 62.42 5.31 -23.51
CA VAL A 549 61.25 5.32 -24.36
C VAL A 549 60.12 6.00 -23.60
N SER A 550 59.60 7.12 -24.11
CA SER A 550 58.57 7.87 -23.39
C SER A 550 57.21 7.15 -23.40
N VAL A 551 56.39 7.40 -22.38
CA VAL A 551 55.00 6.92 -22.33
C VAL A 551 54.18 7.45 -23.52
N SER A 552 54.49 8.64 -24.03
CA SER A 552 53.91 9.13 -25.30
C SER A 552 54.28 8.27 -26.50
N ASP A 553 55.51 7.79 -26.61
CA ASP A 553 55.94 6.95 -27.73
C ASP A 553 55.38 5.52 -27.60
N ILE A 554 55.31 4.98 -26.38
CA ILE A 554 54.66 3.69 -26.09
C ILE A 554 53.16 3.76 -26.43
N ASN A 555 52.44 4.79 -25.98
CA ASN A 555 51.01 4.97 -26.29
C ASN A 555 50.75 5.27 -27.78
N ALA A 556 51.73 5.83 -28.50
CA ALA A 556 51.71 5.96 -29.96
C ALA A 556 52.04 4.65 -30.71
N CYS A 557 52.07 3.51 -30.00
CA CYS A 557 52.47 2.19 -30.52
C CYS A 557 53.88 2.16 -31.13
N GLY A 558 54.76 3.08 -30.69
CA GLY A 558 56.09 3.25 -31.23
C GLY A 558 57.03 2.10 -30.85
N LEU A 559 56.96 1.62 -29.61
CA LEU A 559 57.82 0.54 -29.12
C LEU A 559 57.25 -0.82 -29.53
N THR A 560 57.98 -1.55 -30.37
CA THR A 560 57.53 -2.82 -30.96
C THR A 560 58.61 -3.90 -30.85
N PHE A 561 58.19 -5.14 -30.61
CA PHE A 561 59.06 -6.32 -30.69
C PHE A 561 58.62 -7.25 -31.82
N THR A 562 59.57 -7.78 -32.60
CA THR A 562 59.31 -8.84 -33.59
C THR A 562 60.23 -10.04 -33.33
N GLY A 563 59.62 -11.20 -33.07
CA GLY A 563 60.32 -12.46 -32.79
C GLY A 563 59.51 -13.69 -33.19
N THR A 564 60.13 -14.87 -33.15
CA THR A 564 59.53 -16.15 -33.58
C THR A 564 59.54 -17.23 -32.50
N GLN A 565 60.14 -16.96 -31.35
CA GLN A 565 60.29 -17.88 -30.21
C GLN A 565 60.20 -17.09 -28.90
N ASN A 566 60.21 -17.78 -27.76
CA ASN A 566 60.30 -17.15 -26.44
C ASN A 566 61.60 -16.35 -26.32
N ASP A 567 61.52 -15.18 -25.69
CA ASP A 567 62.60 -14.20 -25.57
C ASP A 567 62.44 -13.38 -24.27
N SER A 568 63.36 -12.46 -23.97
CA SER A 568 63.22 -11.54 -22.83
C SER A 568 64.17 -10.35 -22.91
N PHE A 569 63.80 -9.25 -22.25
CA PHE A 569 64.70 -8.11 -22.01
C PHE A 569 64.46 -7.50 -20.62
N THR A 570 65.24 -6.50 -20.22
CA THR A 570 65.09 -5.85 -18.91
C THR A 570 64.95 -4.33 -19.02
N PHE A 571 64.26 -3.72 -18.05
CA PHE A 571 63.90 -2.29 -18.07
C PHE A 571 63.81 -1.68 -16.65
N GLN A 572 63.73 -0.36 -16.54
CA GLN A 572 63.40 0.39 -15.32
C GLN A 572 62.31 1.42 -15.67
N VAL A 573 61.36 1.67 -14.79
CA VAL A 573 60.28 2.66 -15.00
C VAL A 573 60.65 4.04 -14.43
N GLN A 574 60.14 5.11 -15.04
CA GLN A 574 60.37 6.51 -14.64
C GLN A 574 59.04 7.27 -14.44
N ASP A 575 58.89 8.10 -13.41
CA ASP A 575 57.72 8.96 -13.15
C ASP A 575 57.86 10.40 -13.69
N ASP A 576 56.80 11.21 -13.57
CA ASP A 576 56.74 12.61 -13.98
C ASP A 576 56.88 13.65 -12.85
N GLY A 577 57.05 13.23 -11.60
CA GLY A 577 57.26 14.12 -10.46
C GLY A 577 58.65 14.78 -10.45
N GLY A 578 59.62 14.17 -11.13
CA GLY A 578 60.94 14.75 -11.43
C GLY A 578 61.94 14.74 -10.26
N THR A 579 63.15 15.23 -10.53
CA THR A 579 64.32 15.05 -9.64
C THR A 579 64.65 16.24 -8.72
N ASP A 580 63.79 17.27 -8.69
CA ASP A 580 64.03 18.47 -7.88
C ASP A 580 63.89 18.17 -6.38
N ASN A 581 64.52 19.00 -5.53
CA ASN A 581 64.53 18.84 -4.06
C ASN A 581 65.04 17.48 -3.51
N SER A 582 65.78 16.70 -4.31
CA SER A 582 66.21 15.32 -4.02
C SER A 582 65.14 14.24 -4.27
N GLY A 583 64.09 14.56 -5.05
CA GLY A 583 63.22 13.56 -5.65
C GLY A 583 64.02 12.56 -6.49
N VAL A 584 63.51 11.34 -6.58
CA VAL A 584 64.10 10.24 -7.34
C VAL A 584 63.03 9.78 -8.30
N ASP A 585 63.33 9.77 -9.59
CA ASP A 585 62.35 9.60 -10.66
C ASP A 585 62.36 8.20 -11.30
N LEU A 586 63.29 7.31 -10.91
CA LEU A 586 63.58 6.06 -11.61
C LEU A 586 63.62 4.85 -10.66
N ASP A 587 62.96 3.75 -11.03
CA ASP A 587 62.98 2.49 -10.27
C ASP A 587 64.42 2.02 -10.05
N ALA A 588 64.80 1.86 -8.78
CA ALA A 588 66.14 1.46 -8.37
C ALA A 588 66.56 0.05 -8.87
N THR A 589 65.60 -0.79 -9.30
CA THR A 589 65.87 -2.19 -9.72
C THR A 589 65.39 -2.45 -11.15
N ALA A 590 66.26 -3.02 -11.98
CA ALA A 590 65.86 -3.47 -13.31
C ALA A 590 64.90 -4.68 -13.23
N ARG A 591 63.81 -4.60 -13.98
CA ARG A 591 62.73 -5.61 -14.10
C ARG A 591 62.87 -6.38 -15.40
N THR A 592 62.36 -7.60 -15.44
CA THR A 592 62.38 -8.47 -16.63
C THR A 592 61.04 -8.42 -17.35
N MET A 593 61.07 -8.10 -18.63
CA MET A 593 60.02 -8.38 -19.60
C MET A 593 60.27 -9.76 -20.19
N THR A 594 59.41 -10.72 -19.90
CA THR A 594 59.41 -12.04 -20.55
C THR A 594 58.53 -11.99 -21.79
N ILE A 595 58.92 -12.70 -22.85
CA ILE A 595 58.18 -12.76 -24.10
C ILE A 595 57.93 -14.24 -24.41
N SER A 596 56.65 -14.63 -24.51
CA SER A 596 56.22 -16.02 -24.71
C SER A 596 55.55 -16.21 -26.07
N ALA A 597 55.91 -17.23 -26.83
CA ALA A 597 55.23 -17.63 -28.07
C ALA A 597 54.19 -18.74 -27.81
N SER A 598 53.08 -18.75 -28.54
CA SER A 598 51.88 -19.52 -28.20
C SER A 598 51.40 -20.54 -29.26
N SER A 599 50.60 -21.51 -28.83
CA SER A 599 49.91 -22.53 -29.67
C SER A 599 48.45 -22.14 -29.94
N VAL A 600 47.89 -22.41 -31.11
CA VAL A 600 46.55 -21.91 -31.50
C VAL A 600 45.42 -22.61 -30.77
N ASN A 601 44.41 -21.85 -30.29
CA ASN A 601 43.20 -22.37 -29.65
C ASN A 601 42.21 -23.04 -30.66
N THR A 602 41.52 -24.11 -30.26
CA THR A 602 40.37 -24.69 -31.00
C THR A 602 39.11 -24.75 -30.13
N ALA A 603 37.92 -24.76 -30.76
CA ALA A 603 36.66 -24.78 -30.03
C ALA A 603 36.30 -26.20 -29.55
N PRO A 604 35.52 -26.33 -28.46
CA PRO A 604 34.87 -27.59 -28.11
C PRO A 604 33.99 -28.09 -29.27
N ILE A 605 33.60 -29.36 -29.20
CA ILE A 605 32.66 -29.99 -30.14
C ILE A 605 31.60 -30.73 -29.32
N ASN A 606 30.34 -30.35 -29.47
CA ASN A 606 29.22 -31.13 -28.93
C ASN A 606 28.85 -32.28 -29.88
N THR A 607 28.15 -33.26 -29.34
CA THR A 607 27.48 -34.32 -30.09
C THR A 607 26.09 -34.45 -29.48
N ALA A 608 25.05 -34.29 -30.30
CA ALA A 608 23.64 -34.30 -29.86
C ALA A 608 22.73 -34.88 -30.96
N PRO A 609 21.54 -35.41 -30.62
CA PRO A 609 20.55 -35.84 -31.61
C PRO A 609 19.90 -34.64 -32.33
N TRP A 610 19.56 -34.79 -33.61
CA TRP A 610 19.03 -33.69 -34.43
C TRP A 610 17.57 -33.31 -34.11
N ALA A 611 16.69 -34.30 -33.95
CA ALA A 611 15.27 -34.12 -33.65
C ALA A 611 14.67 -35.35 -32.95
N LEU A 612 13.74 -35.15 -32.01
CA LEU A 612 13.05 -36.17 -31.21
C LEU A 612 11.54 -35.84 -31.07
N SER A 613 10.73 -36.82 -30.67
CA SER A 613 9.30 -36.67 -30.34
C SER A 613 8.99 -37.33 -28.98
N MET A 614 8.01 -36.80 -28.25
CA MET A 614 7.54 -37.31 -26.95
C MET A 614 6.12 -36.82 -26.66
N ASN A 615 5.42 -37.38 -25.66
CA ASN A 615 4.11 -36.89 -25.23
C ASN A 615 4.24 -35.88 -24.08
N GLU A 616 3.31 -34.94 -23.94
CA GLU A 616 3.36 -33.89 -22.92
C GLU A 616 3.33 -34.39 -21.46
N ASP A 617 2.66 -35.53 -21.20
CA ASP A 617 2.63 -36.17 -19.88
C ASP A 617 3.83 -37.09 -19.58
N THR A 618 4.93 -36.96 -20.32
CA THR A 618 6.08 -37.87 -20.20
C THR A 618 7.42 -37.13 -20.07
N THR A 619 8.44 -37.83 -19.57
CA THR A 619 9.82 -37.32 -19.49
C THR A 619 10.70 -38.00 -20.54
N LEU A 620 11.38 -37.21 -21.35
CA LEU A 620 12.39 -37.66 -22.32
C LEU A 620 13.76 -37.71 -21.65
N VAL A 621 14.51 -38.81 -21.85
CA VAL A 621 15.85 -38.98 -21.25
C VAL A 621 16.91 -39.11 -22.35
N PHE A 622 17.94 -38.27 -22.29
CA PHE A 622 19.10 -38.29 -23.19
C PHE A 622 20.14 -39.29 -22.67
N SER A 623 20.44 -40.36 -23.43
CA SER A 623 21.45 -41.33 -23.02
C SER A 623 22.09 -42.08 -24.19
N SER A 624 23.32 -42.55 -24.01
CA SER A 624 23.92 -43.54 -24.90
C SER A 624 23.15 -44.88 -24.90
N ALA A 625 22.37 -45.18 -23.86
CA ALA A 625 21.57 -46.40 -23.77
C ALA A 625 20.35 -46.44 -24.71
N ASN A 626 19.82 -45.28 -25.12
CA ASN A 626 18.68 -45.15 -26.03
C ASN A 626 19.02 -44.42 -27.35
N ALA A 627 20.32 -44.23 -27.62
CA ALA A 627 20.86 -43.51 -28.78
C ALA A 627 20.47 -42.02 -28.87
N TYR A 628 20.08 -41.39 -27.74
CA TYR A 628 19.84 -39.96 -27.61
C TYR A 628 21.00 -39.29 -26.82
N GLU A 629 22.24 -39.68 -27.11
CA GLU A 629 23.42 -39.21 -26.37
C GLU A 629 23.68 -37.72 -26.61
N ILE A 630 23.89 -36.98 -25.52
CA ILE A 630 24.50 -35.64 -25.54
C ILE A 630 25.88 -35.77 -24.89
N ALA A 631 26.93 -35.38 -25.61
CA ALA A 631 28.32 -35.45 -25.16
C ALA A 631 29.15 -34.26 -25.65
N VAL A 632 30.22 -33.94 -24.93
CA VAL A 632 31.16 -32.85 -25.22
C VAL A 632 32.57 -33.41 -25.40
N SER A 633 33.31 -32.90 -26.37
CA SER A 633 34.71 -33.24 -26.65
C SER A 633 35.53 -31.99 -26.94
N ASP A 634 36.83 -32.04 -26.68
CA ASP A 634 37.78 -30.92 -26.84
C ASP A 634 39.22 -31.49 -26.95
N ASP A 635 40.18 -30.72 -27.44
CA ASP A 635 41.57 -31.15 -27.62
C ASP A 635 42.37 -31.23 -26.29
N SER A 636 41.87 -30.58 -25.22
CA SER A 636 42.47 -30.66 -23.87
C SER A 636 41.67 -31.55 -22.91
N VAL A 637 42.25 -32.70 -22.55
CA VAL A 637 41.60 -33.73 -21.70
C VAL A 637 41.60 -33.41 -20.20
N SER A 638 42.14 -32.27 -19.76
CA SER A 638 42.32 -31.93 -18.34
C SER A 638 41.87 -30.51 -17.94
N ALA A 639 41.39 -29.69 -18.87
CA ALA A 639 40.87 -28.36 -18.55
C ALA A 639 39.42 -28.41 -18.06
N SER A 640 38.95 -27.31 -17.47
CA SER A 640 37.53 -27.14 -17.14
C SER A 640 36.81 -26.54 -18.33
N ILE A 641 35.77 -27.22 -18.81
CA ILE A 641 34.83 -26.69 -19.80
C ILE A 641 33.64 -26.09 -19.05
N GLN A 642 33.01 -25.06 -19.63
CA GLN A 642 31.71 -24.55 -19.20
C GLN A 642 30.63 -25.04 -20.16
N VAL A 643 29.52 -25.54 -19.61
CA VAL A 643 28.29 -25.86 -20.34
C VAL A 643 27.20 -24.89 -19.88
N ALA A 644 26.42 -24.37 -20.82
CA ALA A 644 25.11 -23.82 -20.58
C ALA A 644 24.09 -24.71 -21.30
N LEU A 645 23.02 -25.10 -20.61
CA LEU A 645 21.86 -25.77 -21.19
C LEU A 645 20.66 -24.84 -21.07
N ALA A 646 19.85 -24.75 -22.12
CA ALA A 646 18.58 -24.03 -22.12
C ALA A 646 17.49 -24.87 -22.76
N ALA A 647 16.41 -25.10 -22.03
CA ALA A 647 15.19 -25.72 -22.54
C ALA A 647 14.15 -24.66 -22.91
N THR A 648 13.50 -24.83 -24.06
CA THR A 648 12.24 -24.13 -24.36
C THR A 648 11.07 -25.05 -24.05
N ASN A 649 10.01 -24.49 -23.46
CA ASN A 649 8.76 -25.18 -23.12
C ASN A 649 8.95 -26.47 -22.29
N GLY A 650 9.91 -26.44 -21.36
CA GLY A 650 10.19 -27.53 -20.44
C GLY A 650 11.33 -27.22 -19.48
N THR A 651 11.71 -28.23 -18.70
CA THR A 651 12.73 -28.17 -17.66
C THR A 651 13.71 -29.34 -17.78
N LEU A 652 14.92 -29.14 -17.27
CA LEU A 652 16.05 -30.05 -17.38
C LEU A 652 16.53 -30.53 -16.00
N THR A 653 16.80 -31.83 -15.89
CA THR A 653 17.38 -32.45 -14.69
C THR A 653 18.56 -33.34 -15.08
N LEU A 654 19.75 -33.05 -14.55
CA LEU A 654 20.97 -33.84 -14.78
C LEU A 654 20.90 -35.19 -14.08
N SER A 655 21.60 -36.20 -14.60
CA SER A 655 21.69 -37.52 -13.95
C SER A 655 22.48 -37.51 -12.63
N GLY A 656 23.28 -36.46 -12.42
CA GLY A 656 23.96 -36.16 -11.16
C GLY A 656 24.90 -34.95 -11.27
N THR A 657 25.16 -34.29 -10.15
CA THR A 657 25.93 -33.03 -10.09
C THR A 657 27.36 -33.18 -9.54
N SER A 658 27.80 -34.42 -9.27
CA SER A 658 29.08 -34.71 -8.62
C SER A 658 30.27 -34.21 -9.43
N GLY A 659 31.04 -33.28 -8.87
CA GLY A 659 32.23 -32.73 -9.51
C GLY A 659 31.93 -31.68 -10.58
N LEU A 660 30.72 -31.11 -10.57
CA LEU A 660 30.34 -29.89 -11.29
C LEU A 660 30.28 -28.70 -10.31
N SER A 661 30.37 -27.49 -10.85
CA SER A 661 30.17 -26.22 -10.13
C SER A 661 29.22 -25.31 -10.91
N PHE A 662 28.29 -24.66 -10.21
CA PHE A 662 27.21 -23.83 -10.78
C PHE A 662 27.32 -22.33 -10.38
N SER A 663 28.38 -21.95 -9.65
CA SER A 663 28.46 -20.68 -8.93
C SER A 663 28.92 -19.47 -9.79
N PHE A 664 28.37 -19.29 -10.99
CA PHE A 664 28.73 -18.19 -11.90
C PHE A 664 27.60 -17.84 -12.87
N SER A 665 27.25 -16.56 -12.95
CA SER A 665 26.27 -16.02 -13.90
C SER A 665 26.93 -15.59 -15.22
N ASP A 666 26.10 -15.30 -16.22
CA ASP A 666 26.53 -14.46 -17.35
C ASP A 666 26.58 -12.96 -16.95
N ALA A 667 26.87 -12.10 -17.93
CA ALA A 667 26.91 -10.64 -17.75
C ALA A 667 25.53 -9.99 -17.46
N ASN A 668 24.44 -10.75 -17.59
CA ASN A 668 23.06 -10.32 -17.35
C ASN A 668 22.46 -10.91 -16.06
N GLY A 669 23.19 -11.75 -15.33
CA GLY A 669 22.73 -12.40 -14.10
C GLY A 669 21.84 -13.64 -14.31
N SER A 670 21.74 -14.16 -15.54
CA SER A 670 20.82 -15.26 -15.90
C SER A 670 21.51 -16.63 -15.99
N GLY A 671 20.83 -17.69 -15.56
CA GLY A 671 21.24 -19.08 -15.81
C GLY A 671 21.95 -19.84 -14.66
N THR A 672 21.73 -19.48 -13.39
CA THR A 672 22.21 -20.29 -12.25
C THR A 672 21.18 -21.35 -11.82
N GLY A 673 21.00 -22.37 -12.66
CA GLY A 673 20.29 -23.59 -12.27
C GLY A 673 21.09 -24.44 -11.28
N ASP A 674 20.44 -25.37 -10.57
CA ASP A 674 21.10 -26.28 -9.61
C ASP A 674 21.39 -27.69 -10.16
N GLY A 675 20.88 -27.98 -11.36
CA GLY A 675 20.91 -29.29 -12.00
C GLY A 675 19.56 -30.03 -11.96
N THR A 676 18.50 -29.44 -11.39
CA THR A 676 17.19 -30.07 -11.16
C THR A 676 16.04 -29.16 -11.56
N ASN A 677 15.20 -29.62 -12.50
CA ASN A 677 14.01 -28.93 -13.01
C ASN A 677 14.29 -27.47 -13.48
N ASP A 678 15.48 -27.24 -14.03
CA ASP A 678 15.89 -25.92 -14.51
C ASP A 678 15.47 -25.70 -15.97
N SER A 679 14.83 -24.58 -16.29
CA SER A 679 14.65 -24.17 -17.70
C SER A 679 15.97 -23.68 -18.33
N THR A 680 16.89 -23.16 -17.52
CA THR A 680 18.27 -22.85 -17.94
C THR A 680 19.24 -23.17 -16.81
N MET A 681 20.35 -23.84 -17.11
CA MET A 681 21.40 -24.14 -16.14
C MET A 681 22.78 -23.89 -16.73
N ARG A 682 23.74 -23.51 -15.89
CA ARG A 682 25.13 -23.29 -16.29
C ARG A 682 26.08 -23.95 -15.30
N PHE A 683 26.97 -24.81 -15.80
CA PHE A 683 27.90 -25.55 -14.97
C PHE A 683 29.28 -25.69 -15.60
N ARG A 684 30.27 -25.98 -14.75
CA ARG A 684 31.68 -26.18 -15.11
C ARG A 684 32.17 -27.46 -14.46
N GLY A 685 33.02 -28.18 -15.18
CA GLY A 685 33.64 -29.40 -14.68
C GLY A 685 34.71 -29.91 -15.63
N SER A 686 35.31 -31.05 -15.28
CA SER A 686 36.08 -31.82 -16.26
C SER A 686 35.13 -32.41 -17.30
N MET A 687 35.63 -32.59 -18.54
CA MET A 687 34.89 -33.24 -19.63
C MET A 687 34.28 -34.59 -19.21
N SER A 688 34.99 -35.36 -18.38
CA SER A 688 34.49 -36.64 -17.85
C SER A 688 33.29 -36.48 -16.89
N ASN A 689 33.26 -35.45 -16.05
CA ASN A 689 32.14 -35.21 -15.14
C ASN A 689 30.94 -34.65 -15.90
N ILE A 690 31.19 -33.77 -16.87
CA ILE A 690 30.18 -33.19 -17.77
C ILE A 690 29.46 -34.31 -18.54
N ASN A 691 30.20 -35.17 -19.23
CA ASN A 691 29.60 -36.26 -20.03
C ASN A 691 28.91 -37.32 -19.15
N ALA A 692 29.36 -37.51 -17.90
CA ALA A 692 28.65 -38.37 -16.95
C ALA A 692 27.29 -37.79 -16.53
N ALA A 693 27.18 -36.47 -16.34
CA ALA A 693 25.95 -35.78 -15.95
C ALA A 693 24.96 -35.60 -17.11
N LEU A 694 25.46 -35.42 -18.34
CA LEU A 694 24.66 -35.35 -19.56
C LEU A 694 24.09 -36.71 -19.97
N ASN A 695 24.82 -37.80 -19.71
CA ASN A 695 24.31 -39.15 -19.92
C ASN A 695 23.27 -39.50 -18.83
N GLY A 696 22.00 -39.39 -19.19
CA GLY A 696 20.84 -39.47 -18.30
C GLY A 696 20.20 -38.12 -17.99
N LEU A 697 20.58 -37.03 -18.67
CA LEU A 697 19.85 -35.76 -18.64
C LEU A 697 18.39 -35.99 -19.03
N ALA A 698 17.46 -35.49 -18.22
CA ALA A 698 16.02 -35.60 -18.44
C ALA A 698 15.44 -34.24 -18.86
N PHE A 699 14.62 -34.23 -19.90
CA PHE A 699 13.75 -33.12 -20.28
C PHE A 699 12.30 -33.50 -19.94
N THR A 700 11.64 -32.67 -19.13
CA THR A 700 10.20 -32.75 -18.89
C THR A 700 9.56 -31.49 -19.47
N PRO A 701 8.60 -31.58 -20.40
CA PRO A 701 7.93 -30.41 -20.95
C PRO A 701 7.18 -29.65 -19.85
N THR A 702 6.83 -28.40 -20.14
CA THR A 702 5.87 -27.67 -19.30
C THR A 702 4.58 -28.49 -19.21
N PRO A 703 3.92 -28.61 -18.05
CA PRO A 703 2.63 -29.30 -17.96
C PRO A 703 1.66 -28.77 -19.00
N ASN A 704 1.02 -29.69 -19.73
CA ASN A 704 0.00 -29.39 -20.73
C ASN A 704 0.54 -28.52 -21.89
N TYR A 705 1.80 -28.76 -22.27
CA TYR A 705 2.41 -28.14 -23.43
C TYR A 705 2.59 -29.15 -24.58
N ASN A 706 1.85 -28.92 -25.66
CA ASN A 706 2.05 -29.54 -26.96
C ASN A 706 2.74 -28.55 -27.94
N GLY A 707 3.56 -29.08 -28.86
CA GLY A 707 4.22 -28.30 -29.91
C GLY A 707 5.74 -28.38 -29.93
N GLY A 708 6.40 -27.29 -30.33
CA GLY A 708 7.85 -27.23 -30.51
C GLY A 708 8.60 -26.85 -29.23
N ALA A 709 9.29 -27.82 -28.63
CA ALA A 709 10.28 -27.62 -27.59
C ALA A 709 11.71 -27.78 -28.14
N SER A 710 12.71 -27.41 -27.36
CA SER A 710 14.11 -27.58 -27.73
C SER A 710 15.02 -27.65 -26.51
N VAL A 711 16.19 -28.27 -26.68
CA VAL A 711 17.31 -28.18 -25.74
C VAL A 711 18.52 -27.61 -26.49
N GLU A 712 18.89 -26.38 -26.17
CA GLU A 712 20.14 -25.75 -26.62
C GLU A 712 21.29 -26.15 -25.68
N ILE A 713 22.42 -26.51 -26.26
CA ILE A 713 23.67 -26.85 -25.58
C ILE A 713 24.73 -25.88 -26.08
N VAL A 714 25.24 -25.03 -25.18
CA VAL A 714 26.35 -24.11 -25.48
C VAL A 714 27.55 -24.47 -24.62
N THR A 715 28.64 -24.90 -25.26
CA THR A 715 29.90 -25.18 -24.56
C THR A 715 30.91 -24.07 -24.79
N ASN A 716 31.84 -23.92 -23.85
CA ASN A 716 32.88 -22.89 -23.87
C ASN A 716 34.15 -23.41 -23.18
N ASP A 717 35.28 -23.33 -23.88
CA ASP A 717 36.61 -23.77 -23.43
C ASP A 717 37.24 -22.86 -22.34
N LEU A 718 36.63 -21.69 -22.09
CA LEU A 718 37.13 -20.59 -21.27
C LEU A 718 38.52 -20.06 -21.68
N GLY A 719 38.96 -20.34 -22.90
CA GLY A 719 40.29 -20.00 -23.43
C GLY A 719 41.42 -20.89 -22.90
N ASN A 720 41.11 -22.07 -22.33
CA ASN A 720 42.11 -22.95 -21.70
C ASN A 720 42.98 -23.75 -22.69
N THR A 721 42.73 -23.62 -24.00
CA THR A 721 43.14 -24.53 -25.07
C THR A 721 44.15 -23.91 -26.06
N GLY A 722 44.62 -22.68 -25.82
CA GLY A 722 45.75 -22.07 -26.54
C GLY A 722 45.80 -20.55 -26.47
N SER A 723 46.60 -19.91 -27.31
CA SER A 723 46.38 -18.51 -27.69
C SER A 723 45.11 -18.40 -28.53
N GLY A 724 44.12 -17.81 -27.90
CA GLY A 724 42.84 -17.38 -28.43
C GLY A 724 42.06 -16.74 -27.29
N GLY A 725 40.95 -16.06 -27.61
CA GLY A 725 39.90 -15.89 -26.62
C GLY A 725 39.21 -17.22 -26.36
N ALA A 726 38.25 -17.23 -25.43
CA ALA A 726 37.36 -18.36 -25.27
C ALA A 726 36.57 -18.61 -26.56
N LEU A 727 36.51 -19.86 -27.00
CA LEU A 727 35.72 -20.31 -28.14
C LEU A 727 34.51 -21.10 -27.65
N THR A 728 33.46 -21.13 -28.48
CA THR A 728 32.17 -21.75 -28.16
C THR A 728 31.69 -22.64 -29.29
N ASP A 729 30.96 -23.68 -28.92
CA ASP A 729 30.17 -24.49 -29.84
C ASP A 729 28.71 -24.57 -29.36
N THR A 730 27.77 -24.60 -30.29
CA THR A 730 26.34 -24.49 -30.02
C THR A 730 25.53 -25.45 -30.86
N ASP A 731 24.83 -26.36 -30.18
CA ASP A 731 23.91 -27.31 -30.78
C ASP A 731 22.50 -27.13 -30.21
N THR A 732 21.50 -27.54 -30.97
CA THR A 732 20.10 -27.52 -30.53
C THR A 732 19.42 -28.84 -30.91
N VAL A 733 18.95 -29.57 -29.91
CA VAL A 733 18.02 -30.68 -30.12
C VAL A 733 16.62 -30.09 -30.27
N SER A 734 15.97 -30.34 -31.41
CA SER A 734 14.54 -30.04 -31.57
C SER A 734 13.69 -31.17 -30.97
N ILE A 735 12.66 -30.83 -30.20
CA ILE A 735 11.73 -31.80 -29.60
C ILE A 735 10.32 -31.43 -30.06
N THR A 736 9.59 -32.38 -30.63
CA THR A 736 8.14 -32.27 -30.82
C THR A 736 7.45 -32.89 -29.60
N VAL A 737 6.58 -32.12 -28.96
CA VAL A 737 5.75 -32.59 -27.86
C VAL A 737 4.34 -32.83 -28.40
N ASP A 738 3.95 -34.09 -28.44
CA ASP A 738 2.70 -34.60 -28.98
C ASP A 738 1.59 -34.57 -27.91
N ALA A 739 0.38 -34.19 -28.33
CA ALA A 739 -0.73 -33.93 -27.41
C ALA A 739 -1.36 -35.21 -26.81
N VAL A 740 -1.75 -35.15 -25.55
CA VAL A 740 -2.57 -36.15 -24.86
C VAL A 740 -3.98 -35.59 -24.68
N ASN A 741 -5.01 -36.44 -24.80
CA ASN A 741 -6.39 -35.97 -24.80
C ASN A 741 -6.88 -35.68 -23.38
N ASP A 742 -7.11 -34.41 -23.04
CA ASP A 742 -7.78 -34.00 -21.81
C ASP A 742 -9.31 -33.92 -22.01
N ALA A 743 -10.06 -33.84 -20.92
CA ALA A 743 -11.51 -33.65 -21.00
C ALA A 743 -11.87 -32.15 -21.02
N PRO A 744 -12.96 -31.76 -21.71
CA PRO A 744 -13.57 -30.46 -21.50
C PRO A 744 -13.87 -30.19 -20.02
N VAL A 745 -13.94 -28.92 -19.64
CA VAL A 745 -14.31 -28.47 -18.29
C VAL A 745 -15.37 -27.39 -18.41
N ASN A 746 -16.56 -27.68 -17.91
CA ASN A 746 -17.65 -26.72 -17.79
C ASN A 746 -17.44 -25.79 -16.57
N THR A 747 -18.12 -24.66 -16.58
CA THR A 747 -18.18 -23.75 -15.43
C THR A 747 -19.55 -23.08 -15.43
N VAL A 748 -20.32 -23.36 -14.39
CA VAL A 748 -21.70 -22.92 -14.22
C VAL A 748 -21.90 -22.10 -12.93
N PRO A 749 -22.86 -21.16 -12.89
CA PRO A 749 -23.18 -20.41 -11.67
C PRO A 749 -23.98 -21.26 -10.65
N ALA A 750 -24.07 -20.75 -9.42
CA ALA A 750 -25.02 -21.24 -8.42
C ALA A 750 -26.49 -21.03 -8.85
N SER A 751 -27.45 -21.60 -8.11
CA SER A 751 -28.89 -21.51 -8.42
C SER A 751 -29.36 -20.07 -8.69
N GLN A 752 -30.15 -19.93 -9.75
CA GLN A 752 -30.68 -18.64 -10.23
C GLN A 752 -32.17 -18.50 -9.90
N TYR A 753 -32.69 -17.28 -10.03
CA TYR A 753 -34.12 -16.96 -9.88
C TYR A 753 -34.58 -16.12 -11.07
N THR A 754 -35.81 -16.34 -11.53
CA THR A 754 -36.47 -15.48 -12.53
C THR A 754 -37.99 -15.42 -12.29
N LEU A 755 -38.64 -14.42 -12.87
CA LEU A 755 -40.10 -14.33 -12.86
C LEU A 755 -40.70 -15.26 -13.94
N GLU A 756 -41.95 -15.70 -13.77
CA GLU A 756 -42.68 -16.36 -14.86
C GLU A 756 -42.74 -15.44 -16.10
N ASP A 757 -42.70 -16.03 -17.29
CA ASP A 757 -42.58 -15.35 -18.58
C ASP A 757 -41.35 -14.42 -18.76
N ALA A 758 -40.46 -14.28 -17.76
CA ALA A 758 -39.30 -13.38 -17.81
C ALA A 758 -38.00 -14.08 -18.21
N SER A 759 -37.28 -13.46 -19.14
CA SER A 759 -35.96 -13.88 -19.61
C SER A 759 -34.88 -13.73 -18.53
N LEU A 760 -34.11 -14.79 -18.29
CA LEU A 760 -32.90 -14.80 -17.49
C LEU A 760 -31.67 -14.85 -18.39
N ASP A 761 -30.81 -13.84 -18.30
CA ASP A 761 -29.58 -13.74 -19.10
C ASP A 761 -28.35 -14.20 -18.31
N PHE A 762 -27.65 -15.21 -18.83
CA PHE A 762 -26.37 -15.72 -18.34
C PHE A 762 -25.22 -14.93 -18.96
N SER A 763 -24.49 -14.12 -18.17
CA SER A 763 -23.36 -13.34 -18.70
C SER A 763 -22.32 -12.99 -17.64
N ALA A 764 -21.10 -12.69 -18.10
CA ALA A 764 -20.03 -12.20 -17.23
C ALA A 764 -20.36 -10.83 -16.59
N GLY A 765 -21.18 -10.01 -17.26
CA GLY A 765 -21.64 -8.72 -16.73
C GLY A 765 -22.64 -8.85 -15.58
N ASN A 766 -23.41 -9.94 -15.57
CA ASN A 766 -24.40 -10.25 -14.53
C ASN A 766 -23.80 -11.08 -13.37
N GLY A 767 -22.55 -11.55 -13.49
CA GLY A 767 -21.89 -12.41 -12.49
C GLY A 767 -22.37 -13.86 -12.49
N ASN A 768 -23.11 -14.29 -13.53
CA ASN A 768 -23.70 -15.62 -13.65
C ASN A 768 -23.32 -16.32 -14.97
N ALA A 769 -22.13 -16.07 -15.50
CA ALA A 769 -21.70 -16.65 -16.78
C ALA A 769 -21.68 -18.18 -16.76
N ILE A 770 -22.08 -18.78 -17.88
CA ILE A 770 -21.75 -20.17 -18.23
C ILE A 770 -20.60 -20.13 -19.23
N SER A 771 -19.58 -20.96 -19.04
CA SER A 771 -18.45 -21.08 -19.96
C SER A 771 -17.89 -22.50 -19.97
N ILE A 772 -17.17 -22.84 -21.04
CA ILE A 772 -16.39 -24.07 -21.15
C ILE A 772 -14.91 -23.75 -21.37
N GLY A 773 -14.05 -24.61 -20.87
CA GLY A 773 -12.64 -24.68 -21.21
C GLY A 773 -12.31 -26.06 -21.76
N ASP A 774 -11.28 -26.13 -22.56
CA ASP A 774 -10.67 -27.38 -23.01
C ASP A 774 -9.21 -27.04 -23.31
N LEU A 775 -8.30 -27.93 -22.91
CA LEU A 775 -6.89 -27.63 -22.74
C LEU A 775 -6.10 -27.84 -24.05
N ASP A 776 -6.54 -28.82 -24.82
CA ASP A 776 -5.89 -29.38 -25.99
C ASP A 776 -6.70 -29.17 -27.29
N ALA A 777 -8.00 -28.83 -27.20
CA ALA A 777 -8.84 -28.57 -28.38
C ALA A 777 -8.33 -27.46 -29.31
N GLY A 778 -7.68 -26.41 -28.77
CA GLY A 778 -7.08 -25.34 -29.57
C GLY A 778 -8.05 -24.63 -30.53
N ASN A 779 -8.05 -25.01 -31.82
CA ASN A 779 -8.98 -24.52 -32.85
C ASN A 779 -9.90 -25.61 -33.41
N GLU A 780 -9.87 -26.83 -32.87
CA GLU A 780 -10.80 -27.89 -33.21
C GLU A 780 -12.17 -27.66 -32.57
N ASP A 781 -13.19 -28.32 -33.13
CA ASP A 781 -14.57 -28.19 -32.67
C ASP A 781 -14.85 -29.11 -31.46
N LEU A 782 -15.32 -28.51 -30.37
CA LEU A 782 -16.03 -29.22 -29.31
C LEU A 782 -17.50 -29.39 -29.69
N GLN A 783 -18.13 -30.46 -29.20
CA GLN A 783 -19.59 -30.60 -29.20
C GLN A 783 -20.16 -30.19 -27.84
N VAL A 784 -21.14 -29.30 -27.85
CA VAL A 784 -21.93 -28.92 -26.68
C VAL A 784 -23.39 -29.30 -26.90
N THR A 785 -24.01 -29.88 -25.88
CA THR A 785 -25.46 -30.04 -25.77
C THR A 785 -25.95 -29.23 -24.58
N LEU A 786 -26.91 -28.33 -24.82
CA LEU A 786 -27.66 -27.63 -23.77
C LEU A 786 -29.06 -28.23 -23.72
N THR A 787 -29.54 -28.57 -22.52
CA THR A 787 -30.91 -29.04 -22.28
C THR A 787 -31.58 -28.17 -21.22
N ALA A 788 -32.67 -27.50 -21.60
CA ALA A 788 -33.48 -26.69 -20.71
C ALA A 788 -34.73 -27.46 -20.27
N THR A 789 -34.91 -27.69 -18.97
CA THR A 789 -36.18 -28.19 -18.45
C THR A 789 -37.13 -27.03 -18.15
N HIS A 790 -38.40 -27.21 -18.47
CA HIS A 790 -39.47 -26.22 -18.23
C HIS A 790 -39.21 -24.82 -18.79
N GLY A 791 -38.42 -24.70 -19.87
CA GLY A 791 -38.15 -23.46 -20.58
C GLY A 791 -37.40 -23.70 -21.87
N THR A 792 -36.94 -22.63 -22.50
CA THR A 792 -36.12 -22.68 -23.69
C THR A 792 -34.87 -21.82 -23.54
N VAL A 793 -33.81 -22.18 -24.26
CA VAL A 793 -32.54 -21.45 -24.31
C VAL A 793 -32.30 -20.84 -25.69
N THR A 794 -31.74 -19.64 -25.70
CA THR A 794 -31.33 -18.90 -26.91
C THR A 794 -29.90 -18.41 -26.76
N LEU A 795 -29.03 -18.76 -27.69
CA LEU A 795 -27.63 -18.31 -27.70
C LEU A 795 -27.55 -16.83 -28.11
N SER A 796 -26.58 -16.09 -27.56
CA SER A 796 -26.37 -14.68 -27.91
C SER A 796 -25.93 -14.48 -29.38
N SER A 797 -25.34 -15.53 -29.97
CA SER A 797 -24.84 -15.59 -31.35
C SER A 797 -24.72 -17.04 -31.79
N THR A 798 -25.00 -17.31 -33.07
CA THR A 798 -24.70 -18.59 -33.74
C THR A 798 -23.46 -18.52 -34.64
N THR A 799 -22.71 -17.41 -34.58
CA THR A 799 -21.55 -17.16 -35.44
C THR A 799 -20.40 -18.11 -35.09
N GLY A 800 -19.97 -18.93 -36.04
CA GLY A 800 -18.91 -19.92 -35.82
C GLY A 800 -19.40 -21.23 -35.20
N LEU A 801 -20.72 -21.41 -35.04
CA LEU A 801 -21.33 -22.64 -34.55
C LEU A 801 -22.04 -23.40 -35.68
N SER A 802 -22.17 -24.71 -35.52
CA SER A 802 -22.88 -25.60 -36.45
C SER A 802 -23.80 -26.56 -35.69
N PHE A 803 -25.01 -26.80 -36.22
CA PHE A 803 -26.13 -27.41 -35.48
C PHE A 803 -26.64 -28.73 -36.08
N SER A 804 -25.91 -29.31 -37.04
CA SER A 804 -26.33 -30.52 -37.77
C SER A 804 -26.09 -31.82 -37.00
N PHE A 805 -26.22 -31.79 -35.68
CA PHE A 805 -25.81 -32.86 -34.77
C PHE A 805 -26.93 -33.21 -33.81
N SER A 806 -26.88 -34.43 -33.28
CA SER A 806 -27.78 -34.92 -32.25
C SER A 806 -26.99 -35.33 -31.02
N ASP A 807 -27.68 -35.38 -29.89
CA ASP A 807 -27.22 -36.07 -28.69
C ASP A 807 -27.00 -37.58 -28.94
N SER A 808 -26.51 -38.29 -27.91
CA SER A 808 -26.26 -39.73 -27.92
C SER A 808 -27.52 -40.60 -28.09
N ASN A 809 -28.72 -40.02 -27.97
CA ASN A 809 -30.02 -40.67 -28.16
C ASN A 809 -30.66 -40.37 -29.54
N GLY A 810 -30.07 -39.47 -30.33
CA GLY A 810 -30.59 -39.07 -31.64
C GLY A 810 -31.60 -37.91 -31.61
N THR A 811 -31.67 -37.17 -30.50
CA THR A 811 -32.49 -35.96 -30.32
C THR A 811 -31.62 -34.69 -30.27
N GLY A 812 -32.22 -33.49 -30.17
CA GLY A 812 -31.47 -32.26 -29.84
C GLY A 812 -30.87 -31.43 -30.99
N ALA A 813 -31.24 -31.64 -32.25
CA ALA A 813 -30.84 -30.72 -33.33
C ALA A 813 -31.67 -29.40 -33.27
N GLY A 814 -31.26 -28.48 -32.41
CA GLY A 814 -31.80 -27.12 -32.31
C GLY A 814 -31.26 -26.17 -33.38
N ASP A 815 -31.68 -24.90 -33.39
CA ASP A 815 -31.14 -23.86 -34.29
C ASP A 815 -30.38 -22.73 -33.57
N GLY A 816 -30.32 -22.80 -32.23
CA GLY A 816 -29.72 -21.78 -31.36
C GLY A 816 -30.74 -20.79 -30.81
N THR A 817 -32.01 -20.88 -31.19
CA THR A 817 -33.08 -19.94 -30.83
C THR A 817 -34.28 -20.65 -30.21
N ALA A 818 -34.56 -20.35 -28.94
CA ALA A 818 -35.70 -20.88 -28.20
C ALA A 818 -35.84 -22.42 -28.25
N ASP A 819 -34.70 -23.13 -28.14
CA ASP A 819 -34.65 -24.58 -28.11
C ASP A 819 -34.86 -25.13 -26.68
N THR A 820 -35.52 -26.28 -26.55
CA THR A 820 -35.57 -27.06 -25.28
C THR A 820 -34.35 -27.97 -25.14
N THR A 821 -33.77 -28.42 -26.26
CA THR A 821 -32.46 -29.05 -26.31
C THR A 821 -31.80 -28.66 -27.63
N MET A 822 -30.57 -28.16 -27.55
CA MET A 822 -29.74 -27.86 -28.72
C MET A 822 -28.38 -28.55 -28.59
N THR A 823 -27.94 -29.19 -29.67
CA THR A 823 -26.59 -29.74 -29.82
C THR A 823 -25.88 -29.01 -30.95
N PHE A 824 -24.75 -28.41 -30.64
CA PHE A 824 -23.94 -27.66 -31.60
C PHE A 824 -22.45 -27.96 -31.47
N ARG A 825 -21.69 -27.59 -32.50
CA ARG A 825 -20.23 -27.69 -32.54
C ARG A 825 -19.60 -26.36 -32.92
N GLY A 826 -18.43 -26.10 -32.34
CA GLY A 826 -17.60 -24.94 -32.64
C GLY A 826 -16.34 -24.93 -31.77
N THR A 827 -15.44 -23.97 -32.03
CA THR A 827 -14.28 -23.75 -31.17
C THR A 827 -14.69 -23.22 -29.78
N VAL A 828 -13.88 -23.49 -28.75
CA VAL A 828 -14.06 -22.95 -27.38
C VAL A 828 -14.38 -21.45 -27.38
N SER A 829 -13.68 -20.67 -28.20
CA SER A 829 -13.90 -19.22 -28.32
C SER A 829 -15.27 -18.86 -28.91
N ALA A 830 -15.75 -19.59 -29.93
CA ALA A 830 -17.06 -19.34 -30.53
C ALA A 830 -18.19 -19.75 -29.58
N ILE A 831 -18.01 -20.86 -28.87
CA ILE A 831 -18.98 -21.37 -27.88
C ILE A 831 -19.09 -20.40 -26.70
N ASN A 832 -17.97 -19.99 -26.08
CA ASN A 832 -17.99 -19.03 -24.97
C ASN A 832 -18.56 -17.66 -25.37
N ALA A 833 -18.34 -17.22 -26.61
CA ALA A 833 -18.96 -16.00 -27.11
C ALA A 833 -20.49 -16.12 -27.24
N ALA A 834 -21.00 -17.30 -27.57
CA ALA A 834 -22.43 -17.61 -27.70
C ALA A 834 -23.13 -17.86 -26.34
N LEU A 835 -22.40 -18.45 -25.37
CA LEU A 835 -22.87 -18.66 -23.99
C LEU A 835 -22.90 -17.37 -23.17
N ASN A 836 -21.98 -16.43 -23.43
CA ASN A 836 -22.00 -15.11 -22.81
C ASN A 836 -23.13 -14.26 -23.43
N GLY A 837 -24.23 -14.13 -22.69
CA GLY A 837 -25.51 -13.61 -23.17
C GLY A 837 -26.50 -14.70 -23.59
N LEU A 838 -26.30 -15.95 -23.19
CA LEU A 838 -27.32 -17.00 -23.32
C LEU A 838 -28.55 -16.59 -22.50
N THR A 839 -29.72 -16.61 -23.15
CA THR A 839 -31.00 -16.31 -22.49
C THR A 839 -31.78 -17.60 -22.25
N PHE A 840 -32.19 -17.84 -21.00
CA PHE A 840 -33.23 -18.80 -20.66
C PHE A 840 -34.59 -18.09 -20.53
N ILE A 841 -35.65 -18.64 -21.12
CA ILE A 841 -37.02 -18.17 -20.96
C ILE A 841 -37.86 -19.33 -20.40
N PRO A 842 -38.51 -19.19 -19.23
CA PRO A 842 -39.44 -20.19 -18.72
C PRO A 842 -40.53 -20.54 -19.73
N THR A 843 -41.04 -21.77 -19.66
CA THR A 843 -42.27 -22.13 -20.35
C THR A 843 -43.37 -21.21 -19.84
N SER A 844 -44.20 -20.65 -20.72
CA SER A 844 -45.14 -19.63 -20.29
C SER A 844 -46.13 -20.16 -19.26
N ASN A 845 -46.35 -19.41 -18.19
CA ASN A 845 -47.10 -19.81 -16.98
C ASN A 845 -46.48 -21.01 -16.20
N TYR A 846 -45.19 -21.30 -16.39
CA TYR A 846 -44.46 -22.27 -15.56
C TYR A 846 -43.89 -21.60 -14.32
N VAL A 847 -43.98 -22.31 -13.20
CA VAL A 847 -43.54 -21.86 -11.88
C VAL A 847 -43.00 -23.06 -11.12
N GLY A 848 -41.94 -22.87 -10.34
CA GLY A 848 -41.14 -23.94 -9.74
C GLY A 848 -39.78 -24.11 -10.42
N ASP A 849 -39.14 -25.24 -10.17
CA ASP A 849 -37.74 -25.44 -10.56
C ASP A 849 -37.62 -25.82 -12.04
N ALA A 850 -36.83 -25.04 -12.76
CA ALA A 850 -36.32 -25.31 -14.10
C ALA A 850 -34.80 -25.57 -14.02
N THR A 851 -34.22 -26.11 -15.09
CA THR A 851 -32.77 -26.34 -15.18
C THR A 851 -32.23 -25.99 -16.55
N VAL A 852 -30.93 -25.67 -16.60
CA VAL A 852 -30.12 -25.70 -17.82
C VAL A 852 -28.97 -26.65 -17.56
N GLU A 853 -29.05 -27.84 -18.17
CA GLU A 853 -28.00 -28.85 -18.22
C GLU A 853 -27.06 -28.55 -19.39
N LEU A 854 -25.75 -28.68 -19.16
CA LEU A 854 -24.67 -28.46 -20.11
C LEU A 854 -23.81 -29.72 -20.18
N VAL A 855 -23.68 -30.31 -21.36
CA VAL A 855 -22.76 -31.41 -21.64
C VAL A 855 -21.80 -30.98 -22.74
N SER A 856 -20.50 -31.05 -22.48
CA SER A 856 -19.44 -30.77 -23.45
C SER A 856 -18.63 -32.03 -23.78
N ASN A 857 -18.11 -32.13 -25.00
CA ASN A 857 -17.39 -33.31 -25.50
C ASN A 857 -16.36 -32.90 -26.57
N ASP A 858 -15.14 -33.41 -26.45
CA ASP A 858 -13.99 -33.12 -27.33
C ASP A 858 -14.00 -33.87 -28.68
N LEU A 859 -14.91 -34.84 -28.83
CA LEU A 859 -15.01 -35.80 -29.94
C LEU A 859 -13.74 -36.64 -30.20
N GLY A 860 -12.75 -36.59 -29.31
CA GLY A 860 -11.41 -37.15 -29.48
C GLY A 860 -10.56 -36.40 -30.52
N ASN A 861 -10.86 -35.11 -30.75
CA ASN A 861 -10.13 -34.27 -31.71
C ASN A 861 -8.90 -33.58 -31.11
N SER A 862 -8.80 -33.53 -29.78
CA SER A 862 -7.90 -32.63 -29.05
C SER A 862 -6.54 -33.28 -28.72
N GLY A 863 -6.48 -34.60 -28.52
CA GLY A 863 -5.20 -35.30 -28.34
C GLY A 863 -5.24 -36.81 -28.61
N SER A 864 -4.21 -37.51 -28.12
CA SER A 864 -4.18 -38.97 -28.14
C SER A 864 -4.96 -39.57 -26.96
N GLY A 865 -6.20 -40.01 -27.20
CA GLY A 865 -7.03 -40.67 -26.18
C GLY A 865 -8.40 -41.17 -26.64
N GLY A 866 -9.00 -40.50 -27.63
CA GLY A 866 -10.41 -40.72 -27.99
C GLY A 866 -11.33 -39.88 -27.10
N ALA A 867 -12.64 -39.90 -27.38
CA ALA A 867 -13.51 -38.85 -26.88
C ALA A 867 -13.80 -38.88 -25.37
N LEU A 868 -13.64 -37.73 -24.70
CA LEU A 868 -13.99 -37.45 -23.30
C LEU A 868 -15.09 -36.37 -23.21
N ALA A 869 -15.74 -36.27 -22.05
CA ALA A 869 -16.90 -35.41 -21.84
C ALA A 869 -16.99 -34.91 -20.39
N ASP A 870 -17.72 -33.81 -20.19
CA ASP A 870 -18.03 -33.23 -18.88
C ASP A 870 -19.50 -32.76 -18.84
N ASP A 871 -20.16 -32.94 -17.68
CA ASP A 871 -21.59 -32.68 -17.48
C ASP A 871 -21.88 -31.82 -16.23
N ASP A 872 -22.65 -30.74 -16.42
CA ASP A 872 -22.90 -29.71 -15.43
C ASP A 872 -24.37 -29.24 -15.47
N THR A 873 -24.92 -28.68 -14.39
CA THR A 873 -26.33 -28.23 -14.36
C THR A 873 -26.57 -26.99 -13.49
N VAL A 874 -27.22 -25.98 -14.07
CA VAL A 874 -27.79 -24.83 -13.35
C VAL A 874 -29.23 -25.12 -12.96
N THR A 875 -29.60 -24.86 -11.70
CA THR A 875 -31.01 -24.81 -11.24
C THR A 875 -31.54 -23.37 -11.31
N ILE A 876 -32.78 -23.20 -11.77
CA ILE A 876 -33.45 -21.90 -11.94
C ILE A 876 -34.82 -21.97 -11.27
N HIS A 877 -35.04 -21.18 -10.23
CA HIS A 877 -36.34 -21.08 -9.56
C HIS A 877 -37.21 -20.04 -10.26
N VAL A 878 -38.33 -20.46 -10.85
CA VAL A 878 -39.28 -19.58 -11.55
C VAL A 878 -40.44 -19.22 -10.61
N VAL A 879 -40.76 -17.94 -10.44
CA VAL A 879 -41.77 -17.44 -9.47
C VAL A 879 -42.70 -16.36 -10.07
N ASN A 880 -43.95 -16.23 -9.58
CA ASN A 880 -44.93 -15.30 -10.16
C ASN A 880 -44.71 -13.81 -9.81
N PHE A 881 -44.08 -13.54 -8.68
CA PHE A 881 -43.85 -12.19 -8.14
C PHE A 881 -42.66 -12.23 -7.17
N LEU A 882 -42.10 -11.06 -6.88
CA LEU A 882 -40.95 -10.92 -5.97
C LEU A 882 -41.22 -9.84 -4.92
N ALA A 883 -41.18 -10.21 -3.64
CA ALA A 883 -41.15 -9.28 -2.51
C ALA A 883 -39.75 -8.66 -2.38
N ASN A 884 -39.66 -7.40 -1.96
CA ASN A 884 -38.39 -6.70 -1.75
C ASN A 884 -38.24 -6.25 -0.30
N ASP A 885 -37.00 -6.22 0.17
CA ASP A 885 -36.65 -5.71 1.50
C ASP A 885 -36.92 -4.19 1.59
N ALA A 886 -37.32 -3.72 2.77
CA ALA A 886 -37.55 -2.29 3.01
C ALA A 886 -37.23 -1.90 4.47
N SER A 887 -37.01 -0.61 4.69
CA SER A 887 -36.82 -0.04 6.02
C SER A 887 -37.78 1.12 6.28
N TYR A 888 -38.27 1.20 7.51
CA TYR A 888 -39.12 2.27 8.03
C TYR A 888 -38.50 2.84 9.31
N SER A 889 -38.92 4.03 9.70
CA SER A 889 -38.55 4.62 10.99
C SER A 889 -39.78 5.22 11.66
N THR A 890 -39.80 5.16 12.99
CA THR A 890 -40.78 5.84 13.85
C THR A 890 -40.10 6.38 15.10
N LYS A 891 -40.76 7.30 15.80
CA LYS A 891 -40.30 7.78 17.10
C LYS A 891 -40.70 6.79 18.20
N HIS A 892 -40.01 6.85 19.34
CA HIS A 892 -40.42 6.21 20.58
C HIS A 892 -41.89 6.54 20.93
N ASP A 893 -42.62 5.57 21.49
CA ASP A 893 -44.06 5.62 21.83
C ASP A 893 -45.02 6.14 20.72
N VAL A 894 -44.54 6.27 19.46
CA VAL A 894 -45.34 6.63 18.29
C VAL A 894 -45.63 5.40 17.43
N THR A 895 -46.89 4.94 17.50
CA THR A 895 -47.40 3.83 16.68
C THR A 895 -47.27 4.13 15.18
N LEU A 896 -46.46 3.33 14.48
CA LEU A 896 -46.29 3.39 13.03
C LEU A 896 -47.48 2.71 12.33
N THR A 897 -48.21 3.46 11.48
CA THR A 897 -49.38 2.93 10.76
C THR A 897 -49.27 3.18 9.25
N ALA A 898 -49.17 2.12 8.45
CA ALA A 898 -49.41 2.19 7.01
C ALA A 898 -50.93 2.06 6.73
N PRO A 899 -51.57 2.93 5.91
CA PRO A 899 -50.97 3.78 4.88
C PRO A 899 -50.98 5.30 5.19
N ASN A 900 -51.07 5.74 6.46
CA ASN A 900 -51.35 7.16 6.79
C ASN A 900 -50.20 8.17 6.56
N MET A 901 -49.12 7.76 5.88
CA MET A 901 -48.00 8.61 5.47
C MET A 901 -48.21 9.19 4.07
N MET A 902 -47.71 10.40 3.81
CA MET A 902 -47.76 11.07 2.49
C MET A 902 -46.84 10.41 1.43
N GLN A 903 -47.06 9.13 1.11
CA GLN A 903 -46.65 8.52 -0.18
C GLN A 903 -47.16 7.10 -0.46
N MET A 904 -47.81 6.40 0.48
CA MET A 904 -48.06 4.95 0.33
C MET A 904 -49.52 4.59 0.07
N THR A 905 -49.75 3.80 -0.97
CA THR A 905 -51.01 3.06 -1.19
C THR A 905 -50.62 1.58 -1.21
N ASN A 906 -51.25 0.74 -0.37
CA ASN A 906 -51.05 -0.73 -0.25
C ASN A 906 -49.89 -1.25 0.65
N GLY A 907 -49.32 -0.46 1.56
CA GLY A 907 -48.44 -0.96 2.63
C GLY A 907 -47.28 -1.85 2.17
N LEU A 908 -47.09 -3.03 2.77
CA LEU A 908 -46.05 -4.01 2.43
C LEU A 908 -46.15 -4.53 0.98
N LEU A 909 -47.36 -4.55 0.39
CA LEU A 909 -47.54 -4.98 -1.00
C LEU A 909 -47.07 -3.93 -2.02
N TYR A 910 -46.76 -2.70 -1.58
CA TYR A 910 -46.21 -1.64 -2.45
C TYR A 910 -44.85 -2.00 -3.04
N TYR A 911 -44.02 -2.72 -2.28
CA TYR A 911 -42.67 -3.13 -2.69
C TYR A 911 -42.64 -4.47 -3.44
N VAL A 912 -43.79 -5.01 -3.86
CA VAL A 912 -43.85 -6.30 -4.55
C VAL A 912 -43.89 -6.09 -6.07
N SER A 913 -42.96 -6.72 -6.78
CA SER A 913 -42.96 -6.74 -8.25
C SER A 913 -44.00 -7.75 -8.75
N ASN A 914 -45.17 -7.26 -9.14
CA ASN A 914 -46.34 -8.04 -9.60
C ASN A 914 -46.67 -7.74 -11.07
N PRO A 915 -45.91 -8.28 -12.05
CA PRO A 915 -46.10 -7.96 -13.47
C PRO A 915 -47.46 -8.40 -14.03
N GLN A 916 -48.04 -9.46 -13.46
CA GLN A 916 -49.30 -10.07 -13.92
C GLN A 916 -50.56 -9.45 -13.30
N SER A 917 -50.42 -8.44 -12.42
CA SER A 917 -51.54 -7.82 -11.68
C SER A 917 -52.38 -8.83 -10.89
N LEU A 918 -51.75 -9.88 -10.36
CA LEU A 918 -52.39 -10.91 -9.54
C LEU A 918 -52.90 -10.32 -8.22
N SER A 919 -53.93 -10.95 -7.64
CA SER A 919 -54.36 -10.62 -6.28
C SER A 919 -53.33 -11.16 -5.31
N LEU A 920 -52.54 -10.28 -4.70
CA LEU A 920 -51.56 -10.62 -3.69
C LEU A 920 -52.11 -10.33 -2.29
N ALA A 921 -51.69 -11.14 -1.33
CA ALA A 921 -51.93 -10.94 0.09
C ALA A 921 -50.65 -11.22 0.89
N VAL A 922 -50.51 -10.63 2.07
CA VAL A 922 -49.54 -11.12 3.06
C VAL A 922 -50.05 -12.46 3.59
N GLY A 923 -49.26 -13.51 3.40
CA GLY A 923 -49.60 -14.89 3.74
C GLY A 923 -48.94 -15.39 5.03
N ALA A 924 -47.81 -14.82 5.45
CA ALA A 924 -47.16 -15.13 6.73
C ALA A 924 -46.27 -13.99 7.23
N ILE A 925 -46.03 -13.95 8.54
CA ILE A 925 -45.00 -13.12 9.20
C ILE A 925 -44.04 -14.06 9.95
N ASP A 926 -42.73 -13.86 9.77
CA ASP A 926 -41.66 -14.73 10.28
C ASP A 926 -41.85 -16.24 9.98
N GLY A 927 -42.60 -16.55 8.91
CA GLY A 927 -42.94 -17.91 8.49
C GLY A 927 -44.19 -18.52 9.14
N ASP A 928 -44.93 -17.77 9.97
CA ASP A 928 -46.21 -18.17 10.56
C ASP A 928 -47.39 -17.52 9.81
N ASP A 929 -48.28 -18.34 9.27
CA ASP A 929 -49.48 -17.93 8.52
C ASP A 929 -50.72 -17.73 9.41
N THR A 930 -50.66 -18.13 10.68
CA THR A 930 -51.80 -18.10 11.61
C THR A 930 -51.97 -16.76 12.31
N ILE A 931 -50.99 -15.87 12.20
CA ILE A 931 -50.91 -14.58 12.91
C ILE A 931 -51.31 -13.36 12.06
N ILE A 932 -51.74 -13.56 10.81
CA ILE A 932 -52.20 -12.46 9.94
C ILE A 932 -53.50 -11.87 10.48
N GLY A 933 -53.49 -10.56 10.75
CA GLY A 933 -54.59 -9.81 11.37
C GLY A 933 -54.63 -9.85 12.91
N ASP A 934 -53.75 -10.63 13.55
CA ASP A 934 -53.61 -10.68 15.01
C ASP A 934 -52.35 -9.91 15.48
N PRO A 935 -52.38 -9.28 16.67
CA PRO A 935 -51.21 -8.61 17.23
C PRO A 935 -50.19 -9.62 17.75
N VAL A 936 -48.95 -9.52 17.27
CA VAL A 936 -47.80 -10.33 17.68
C VAL A 936 -46.69 -9.49 18.28
N THR A 937 -45.88 -10.12 19.13
CA THR A 937 -44.67 -9.51 19.68
C THR A 937 -43.49 -9.79 18.75
N THR A 938 -42.84 -8.73 18.28
CA THR A 938 -41.66 -8.77 17.41
C THR A 938 -40.40 -9.19 18.18
N ALA A 939 -39.27 -9.33 17.46
CA ALA A 939 -37.99 -9.73 18.03
C ALA A 939 -37.49 -8.81 19.17
N MET A 940 -37.76 -7.50 19.09
CA MET A 940 -37.37 -6.53 20.13
C MET A 940 -38.49 -6.19 21.13
N GLY A 941 -39.67 -6.80 21.02
CA GLY A 941 -40.76 -6.64 22.00
C GLY A 941 -41.82 -5.59 21.64
N GLY A 942 -41.78 -5.03 20.43
CA GLY A 942 -42.86 -4.20 19.89
C GLY A 942 -44.10 -5.04 19.55
N THR A 943 -45.24 -4.39 19.39
CA THR A 943 -46.50 -5.05 19.00
C THR A 943 -46.78 -4.77 17.52
N LEU A 944 -46.60 -5.77 16.68
CA LEU A 944 -46.88 -5.71 15.24
C LEU A 944 -48.23 -6.38 14.94
N THR A 945 -49.05 -5.74 14.12
CA THR A 945 -50.22 -6.35 13.48
C THR A 945 -50.09 -6.13 11.98
N VAL A 946 -50.06 -7.20 11.18
CA VAL A 946 -50.05 -7.11 9.71
C VAL A 946 -51.33 -7.70 9.14
N GLU A 947 -52.01 -6.90 8.34
CA GLU A 947 -53.23 -7.31 7.66
C GLU A 947 -52.93 -7.98 6.32
N SER A 948 -53.86 -8.84 5.87
CA SER A 948 -53.74 -9.56 4.59
C SER A 948 -53.60 -8.64 3.37
N ASP A 949 -54.06 -7.38 3.43
CA ASP A 949 -53.91 -6.38 2.36
C ASP A 949 -52.56 -5.64 2.36
N GLY A 950 -51.65 -6.02 3.26
CA GLY A 950 -50.34 -5.42 3.42
C GLY A 950 -50.32 -4.15 4.26
N SER A 951 -51.46 -3.65 4.75
CA SER A 951 -51.44 -2.64 5.80
C SER A 951 -50.88 -3.23 7.10
N PHE A 952 -50.22 -2.39 7.89
CA PHE A 952 -49.66 -2.83 9.17
C PHE A 952 -49.68 -1.69 10.19
N VAL A 953 -49.78 -2.09 11.44
CA VAL A 953 -49.65 -1.27 12.64
C VAL A 953 -48.51 -1.84 13.46
N TYR A 954 -47.51 -1.03 13.75
CA TYR A 954 -46.40 -1.38 14.63
C TYR A 954 -46.36 -0.39 15.79
N ASP A 955 -46.57 -0.89 17.00
CA ASP A 955 -46.42 -0.16 18.25
C ASP A 955 -45.02 -0.47 18.82
N PRO A 956 -44.12 0.52 18.96
CA PRO A 956 -42.81 0.30 19.57
C PRO A 956 -42.91 -0.31 20.98
N PRO A 957 -41.88 -1.03 21.46
CA PRO A 957 -41.80 -1.37 22.87
C PRO A 957 -41.69 -0.09 23.70
N ALA A 958 -42.51 0.02 24.74
CA ALA A 958 -42.53 1.21 25.60
C ALA A 958 -41.19 1.41 26.33
N ASN A 959 -40.71 2.65 26.36
CA ASN A 959 -39.40 3.06 26.89
C ASN A 959 -38.21 2.40 26.16
N TRP A 960 -38.31 2.19 24.84
CA TRP A 960 -37.25 1.58 24.02
C TRP A 960 -36.99 2.32 22.69
N ALA A 961 -35.72 2.34 22.29
CA ALA A 961 -35.26 2.79 20.98
C ALA A 961 -34.18 1.85 20.44
N GLY A 962 -34.14 1.65 19.12
CA GLY A 962 -33.28 0.70 18.43
C GLY A 962 -33.93 0.14 17.15
N ASP A 963 -33.24 -0.84 16.54
CA ASP A 963 -33.71 -1.51 15.33
C ASP A 963 -34.48 -2.80 15.67
N ASP A 964 -35.74 -2.85 15.25
CA ASP A 964 -36.56 -4.05 15.28
C ASP A 964 -36.82 -4.54 13.84
N TRP A 965 -37.23 -5.81 13.67
CA TRP A 965 -37.41 -6.37 12.33
C TRP A 965 -38.39 -7.55 12.32
N PHE A 966 -38.93 -7.82 11.14
CA PHE A 966 -39.73 -9.01 10.84
C PHE A 966 -39.56 -9.40 9.36
N ALA A 967 -39.66 -10.69 9.06
CA ALA A 967 -39.82 -11.17 7.69
C ALA A 967 -41.32 -11.22 7.32
N TYR A 968 -41.65 -10.90 6.08
CA TYR A 968 -43.01 -11.04 5.54
C TYR A 968 -43.01 -11.90 4.28
N THR A 969 -43.99 -12.78 4.18
CA THR A 969 -44.20 -13.63 3.01
C THR A 969 -45.46 -13.17 2.30
N VAL A 970 -45.32 -12.85 1.01
CA VAL A 970 -46.44 -12.49 0.11
C VAL A 970 -46.85 -13.73 -0.67
N SER A 971 -48.15 -13.90 -0.92
CA SER A 971 -48.71 -15.01 -1.70
C SER A 971 -49.81 -14.57 -2.67
N ASP A 972 -49.90 -15.26 -3.81
CA ASP A 972 -51.05 -15.24 -4.74
C ASP A 972 -52.06 -16.38 -4.45
N GLY A 973 -51.84 -17.16 -3.39
CA GLY A 973 -52.60 -18.35 -3.03
C GLY A 973 -52.06 -19.66 -3.61
N THR A 974 -51.01 -19.63 -4.44
CA THR A 974 -50.33 -20.82 -4.99
C THR A 974 -48.82 -20.79 -4.74
N TYR A 975 -48.20 -19.63 -4.93
CA TYR A 975 -46.76 -19.40 -4.76
C TYR A 975 -46.49 -18.32 -3.72
N PHE A 976 -45.24 -18.20 -3.30
CA PHE A 976 -44.83 -17.28 -2.25
C PHE A 976 -43.45 -16.65 -2.51
N SER A 977 -43.26 -15.44 -2.00
CA SER A 977 -41.98 -14.73 -1.98
C SER A 977 -41.81 -14.05 -0.62
N THR A 978 -40.60 -14.04 -0.08
CA THR A 978 -40.32 -13.55 1.29
C THR A 978 -39.25 -12.47 1.24
N ALA A 979 -39.44 -11.43 2.05
CA ALA A 979 -38.49 -10.33 2.23
C ALA A 979 -38.52 -9.83 3.69
N THR A 980 -37.60 -8.95 4.05
CA THR A 980 -37.39 -8.45 5.42
C THR A 980 -37.75 -6.98 5.55
N ILE A 981 -38.42 -6.63 6.64
CA ILE A 981 -38.69 -5.25 7.04
C ILE A 981 -37.85 -4.90 8.26
N ILE A 982 -37.14 -3.78 8.20
CA ILE A 982 -36.43 -3.18 9.34
C ILE A 982 -37.21 -1.94 9.83
N LEU A 983 -37.31 -1.80 11.15
CA LEU A 983 -38.07 -0.76 11.86
C LEU A 983 -37.15 -0.02 12.83
N HIS A 984 -36.71 1.18 12.45
CA HIS A 984 -35.82 2.03 13.25
C HIS A 984 -36.63 2.90 14.24
N VAL A 985 -36.61 2.57 15.53
CA VAL A 985 -37.25 3.36 16.61
C VAL A 985 -36.26 4.34 17.21
N THR A 986 -36.57 5.64 17.20
CA THR A 986 -35.66 6.71 17.66
C THR A 986 -36.20 7.47 18.88
N ASN A 987 -35.32 7.84 19.83
CA ASN A 987 -35.63 8.75 20.95
C ASN A 987 -34.70 9.98 20.97
N SER A 988 -35.27 11.11 21.35
CA SER A 988 -34.67 12.44 21.46
C SER A 988 -34.47 12.77 22.95
N THR A 989 -33.44 13.53 23.30
CA THR A 989 -33.29 13.94 24.71
C THR A 989 -34.18 15.15 24.99
N PRO A 990 -34.86 15.23 26.15
CA PRO A 990 -35.59 16.43 26.56
C PRO A 990 -34.70 17.66 26.47
N THR A 991 -35.30 18.78 26.09
CA THR A 991 -34.62 20.06 25.96
C THR A 991 -35.17 21.06 26.96
N PHE A 992 -34.41 22.13 27.25
CA PHE A 992 -34.85 23.21 28.12
C PHE A 992 -34.33 24.57 27.63
N ASP A 993 -35.20 25.56 27.49
CA ASP A 993 -34.81 26.90 27.00
C ASP A 993 -34.31 27.79 28.15
N GLU A 994 -33.02 27.69 28.46
CA GLU A 994 -32.33 28.57 29.41
C GLU A 994 -32.39 30.06 29.00
N GLY A 995 -32.52 30.36 27.70
CA GLY A 995 -32.53 31.72 27.16
C GLY A 995 -33.75 32.55 27.60
N LEU A 996 -34.82 31.90 28.04
CA LEU A 996 -36.06 32.53 28.50
C LEU A 996 -36.14 32.71 30.03
N MET A 997 -35.25 32.07 30.81
CA MET A 997 -35.31 32.01 32.28
C MET A 997 -35.01 33.35 32.97
N GLY A 998 -34.14 34.17 32.37
CA GLY A 998 -33.60 35.39 32.96
C GLY A 998 -34.66 36.33 33.55
N TYR A 999 -34.81 36.28 34.89
CA TYR A 999 -35.67 37.11 35.74
C TYR A 999 -37.18 36.79 35.75
N ARG A 1000 -37.63 35.59 35.36
CA ARG A 1000 -39.07 35.26 35.37
C ARG A 1000 -39.61 34.73 36.70
N TYR A 1001 -38.86 33.88 37.40
CA TYR A 1001 -39.16 33.53 38.78
C TYR A 1001 -38.62 34.61 39.71
N SER A 1002 -39.51 35.40 40.30
CA SER A 1002 -39.14 36.46 41.24
C SER A 1002 -40.20 36.70 42.30
N THR A 1003 -39.77 37.16 43.46
CA THR A 1003 -40.64 37.55 44.57
C THR A 1003 -40.09 38.78 45.29
N THR A 1004 -40.85 39.32 46.24
CA THR A 1004 -40.36 40.35 47.17
C THR A 1004 -39.87 39.73 48.47
N MET A 1005 -38.98 40.43 49.16
CA MET A 1005 -38.40 40.03 50.44
C MET A 1005 -39.50 39.66 51.45
N ASN A 1006 -39.34 38.50 52.10
CA ASN A 1006 -40.32 37.90 53.01
C ASN A 1006 -41.68 37.49 52.39
N GLN A 1007 -41.81 37.45 51.06
CA GLN A 1007 -42.99 36.94 50.36
C GLN A 1007 -42.72 35.59 49.70
N SER A 1008 -43.41 34.53 50.13
CA SER A 1008 -43.35 33.22 49.49
C SER A 1008 -44.05 33.21 48.12
N ILE A 1009 -43.52 32.41 47.20
CA ILE A 1009 -44.22 31.93 46.02
C ILE A 1009 -44.91 30.63 46.44
N THR A 1010 -46.22 30.54 46.20
CA THR A 1010 -46.99 29.30 46.35
C THR A 1010 -47.61 29.00 45.00
N ALA A 1011 -47.48 27.77 44.51
CA ALA A 1011 -48.01 27.39 43.22
C ALA A 1011 -49.54 27.61 43.17
N PRO A 1012 -50.09 28.23 42.12
CA PRO A 1012 -51.49 28.02 41.78
C PRO A 1012 -51.68 26.57 41.33
N ASN A 1013 -52.84 25.97 41.62
CA ASN A 1013 -53.18 24.56 41.29
C ASN A 1013 -53.32 24.26 39.77
N GLU A 1014 -52.64 24.99 38.89
CA GLU A 1014 -52.74 24.89 37.42
C GLU A 1014 -51.31 24.85 36.81
N PRO A 1015 -50.77 23.67 36.48
CA PRO A 1015 -49.36 23.48 36.11
C PRO A 1015 -48.87 24.35 34.94
N TRP A 1016 -49.78 24.63 34.00
CA TRP A 1016 -49.48 25.07 32.64
C TRP A 1016 -49.17 26.56 32.43
N THR A 1017 -49.09 27.35 33.51
CA THR A 1017 -48.80 28.79 33.38
C THR A 1017 -47.56 29.28 34.13
N PHE A 1018 -47.01 28.50 35.08
CA PHE A 1018 -45.89 28.91 35.93
C PHE A 1018 -45.06 27.74 36.53
N GLY A 1019 -45.27 26.49 36.09
CA GLY A 1019 -44.50 25.33 36.59
C GLY A 1019 -43.09 25.21 36.00
N LEU A 1020 -42.20 24.51 36.69
CA LEU A 1020 -40.79 24.33 36.31
C LEU A 1020 -40.61 23.59 34.98
N LEU A 1021 -41.53 22.70 34.61
CA LEU A 1021 -41.53 22.00 33.32
C LEU A 1021 -42.02 22.85 32.14
N HIS A 1022 -42.51 24.08 32.36
CA HIS A 1022 -43.09 24.91 31.30
C HIS A 1022 -42.11 25.32 30.19
N TYR A 1023 -40.80 25.31 30.47
CA TYR A 1023 -39.73 25.60 29.51
C TYR A 1023 -38.97 24.35 29.05
N ALA A 1024 -39.44 23.17 29.47
CA ALA A 1024 -38.97 21.90 28.96
C ALA A 1024 -39.82 21.51 27.75
N ASP A 1025 -39.18 21.00 26.70
CA ASP A 1025 -39.85 20.52 25.49
C ASP A 1025 -39.20 19.22 25.03
N ASP A 1026 -39.97 18.36 24.40
CA ASP A 1026 -39.49 17.11 23.84
C ASP A 1026 -39.99 16.95 22.40
N ASP A 1027 -39.05 16.63 21.50
CA ASP A 1027 -39.31 16.51 20.07
C ASP A 1027 -40.14 15.26 19.73
N ASP A 1028 -40.18 14.24 20.61
CA ASP A 1028 -40.96 13.01 20.41
C ASP A 1028 -42.40 13.11 20.93
N GLY A 1029 -42.62 13.94 21.95
CA GLY A 1029 -43.92 14.21 22.56
C GLY A 1029 -44.16 13.44 23.87
N ASP A 1030 -43.09 12.92 24.47
CA ASP A 1030 -43.13 12.13 25.70
C ASP A 1030 -43.50 12.97 26.93
N THR A 1031 -44.04 12.31 27.96
CA THR A 1031 -44.49 13.00 29.18
C THR A 1031 -43.32 13.32 30.10
N LEU A 1032 -42.83 14.56 30.02
CA LEU A 1032 -41.74 15.04 30.87
C LEU A 1032 -42.13 15.07 32.36
N THR A 1033 -41.21 14.62 33.21
CA THR A 1033 -41.34 14.61 34.68
C THR A 1033 -40.06 15.08 35.37
N ILE A 1034 -40.18 15.66 36.57
CA ILE A 1034 -39.02 15.92 37.43
C ILE A 1034 -38.73 14.66 38.27
N THR A 1035 -37.49 14.17 38.19
CA THR A 1035 -37.05 12.91 38.81
C THR A 1035 -36.06 13.09 39.97
N ALA A 1036 -35.46 14.28 40.13
CA ALA A 1036 -34.60 14.63 41.25
C ALA A 1036 -34.52 16.14 41.48
N VAL A 1037 -34.16 16.55 42.70
CA VAL A 1037 -33.87 17.95 43.07
C VAL A 1037 -32.49 18.00 43.75
N ASN A 1038 -31.62 18.90 43.30
CA ASN A 1038 -30.19 18.94 43.67
C ASN A 1038 -29.47 17.58 43.49
N GLY A 1039 -29.86 16.81 42.47
CA GLY A 1039 -29.28 15.50 42.14
C GLY A 1039 -29.73 14.33 43.03
N ASP A 1040 -30.67 14.54 43.96
CA ASP A 1040 -31.21 13.48 44.82
C ASP A 1040 -32.72 13.28 44.55
N PRO A 1041 -33.18 12.07 44.16
CA PRO A 1041 -34.60 11.75 44.01
C PRO A 1041 -35.41 11.87 45.30
N ASP A 1042 -34.81 11.62 46.47
CA ASP A 1042 -35.52 11.64 47.76
C ASP A 1042 -35.91 13.07 48.20
N ASN A 1043 -35.43 14.11 47.49
CA ASN A 1043 -35.79 15.51 47.71
C ASN A 1043 -37.13 15.93 47.05
N LEU A 1044 -37.72 15.11 46.17
CA LEU A 1044 -39.04 15.36 45.59
C LEU A 1044 -40.13 15.37 46.68
N ASP A 1045 -41.08 16.30 46.56
CA ASP A 1045 -42.16 16.57 47.52
C ASP A 1045 -41.67 16.93 48.95
N GLN A 1046 -40.36 17.16 49.16
CA GLN A 1046 -39.77 17.55 50.44
C GLN A 1046 -39.44 19.05 50.49
N ALA A 1047 -39.55 19.63 51.69
CA ALA A 1047 -39.08 20.97 51.96
C ALA A 1047 -37.55 20.97 52.17
N ILE A 1048 -36.81 21.35 51.14
CA ILE A 1048 -35.34 21.43 51.16
C ILE A 1048 -34.87 22.88 51.28
N SER A 1049 -33.70 23.08 51.88
CA SER A 1049 -33.06 24.40 51.94
C SER A 1049 -32.26 24.67 50.67
N THR A 1050 -32.43 25.87 50.10
CA THR A 1050 -31.65 26.37 48.97
C THR A 1050 -30.28 26.91 49.42
N SER A 1051 -29.42 27.25 48.47
CA SER A 1051 -28.04 27.69 48.72
C SER A 1051 -27.94 28.96 49.59
N GLU A 1052 -28.85 29.93 49.41
CA GLU A 1052 -28.88 31.18 50.18
C GLU A 1052 -29.78 31.11 51.43
N GLY A 1053 -30.32 29.92 51.75
CA GLY A 1053 -31.09 29.67 52.98
C GLY A 1053 -32.60 29.93 52.86
N GLY A 1054 -33.13 29.97 51.64
CA GLY A 1054 -34.56 29.83 51.38
C GLY A 1054 -35.05 28.41 51.63
N THR A 1055 -36.32 28.15 51.33
CA THR A 1055 -36.90 26.79 51.38
C THR A 1055 -37.76 26.56 50.15
N ILE A 1056 -37.49 25.48 49.42
CA ILE A 1056 -38.18 25.07 48.21
C ILE A 1056 -38.81 23.68 48.42
N THR A 1057 -39.96 23.43 47.81
CA THR A 1057 -40.55 22.09 47.65
C THR A 1057 -40.93 21.96 46.18
N VAL A 1058 -40.51 20.88 45.52
CA VAL A 1058 -40.75 20.63 44.09
C VAL A 1058 -41.40 19.27 43.94
N SER A 1059 -42.48 19.22 43.16
CA SER A 1059 -43.21 17.99 42.83
C SER A 1059 -42.82 17.46 41.45
N ALA A 1060 -43.05 16.17 41.20
CA ALA A 1060 -42.69 15.52 39.94
C ALA A 1060 -43.39 16.10 38.68
N ASP A 1061 -44.53 16.79 38.86
CA ASP A 1061 -45.28 17.48 37.80
C ASP A 1061 -44.78 18.91 37.48
N GLY A 1062 -43.68 19.34 38.11
CA GLY A 1062 -43.12 20.67 37.95
C GLY A 1062 -43.78 21.77 38.79
N SER A 1063 -44.77 21.46 39.63
CA SER A 1063 -45.26 22.41 40.63
C SER A 1063 -44.22 22.65 41.73
N PHE A 1064 -44.18 23.87 42.30
CA PHE A 1064 -43.25 24.20 43.37
C PHE A 1064 -43.74 25.30 44.33
N ASP A 1065 -43.34 25.20 45.59
CA ASP A 1065 -43.54 26.21 46.63
C ASP A 1065 -42.17 26.73 47.12
N TYR A 1066 -41.96 28.05 47.10
CA TYR A 1066 -40.71 28.69 47.51
C TYR A 1066 -40.92 29.75 48.59
N THR A 1067 -40.13 29.73 49.65
CA THR A 1067 -40.06 30.77 50.68
C THR A 1067 -38.66 31.38 50.71
N PRO A 1068 -38.49 32.69 50.46
CA PRO A 1068 -37.17 33.33 50.46
C PRO A 1068 -36.55 33.42 51.87
N PRO A 1069 -35.23 33.59 51.99
CA PRO A 1069 -34.58 33.84 53.27
C PRO A 1069 -35.11 35.14 53.91
N THR A 1070 -35.20 35.15 55.25
CA THR A 1070 -35.76 36.31 55.97
C THR A 1070 -34.87 37.54 55.86
N ASP A 1071 -35.47 38.68 55.51
CA ASP A 1071 -34.83 39.99 55.34
C ASP A 1071 -33.65 40.00 54.33
N TRP A 1072 -33.71 39.14 53.30
CA TRP A 1072 -32.68 38.98 52.27
C TRP A 1072 -33.16 39.37 50.86
N THR A 1073 -32.22 39.79 50.01
CA THR A 1073 -32.43 40.11 48.58
C THR A 1073 -31.23 39.67 47.76
N GLY A 1074 -31.46 39.01 46.63
CA GLY A 1074 -30.44 38.40 45.79
C GLY A 1074 -31.06 37.39 44.81
N ASP A 1075 -30.22 36.57 44.18
CA ASP A 1075 -30.64 35.43 43.36
C ASP A 1075 -30.33 34.13 44.12
N ASP A 1076 -31.31 33.24 44.26
CA ASP A 1076 -31.23 31.98 45.02
C ASP A 1076 -31.51 30.80 44.07
N GLU A 1077 -30.79 29.69 44.24
CA GLU A 1077 -30.60 28.68 43.17
C GLU A 1077 -30.75 27.22 43.67
N PHE A 1078 -31.26 26.35 42.79
CA PHE A 1078 -31.34 24.89 42.98
C PHE A 1078 -31.42 24.16 41.64
N ASP A 1079 -30.98 22.90 41.57
CA ASP A 1079 -31.05 22.08 40.35
C ASP A 1079 -32.29 21.17 40.33
N ILE A 1080 -32.83 20.91 39.15
CA ILE A 1080 -33.84 19.86 38.90
C ILE A 1080 -33.38 18.93 37.78
N THR A 1081 -33.72 17.64 37.88
CA THR A 1081 -33.51 16.66 36.79
C THR A 1081 -34.85 16.36 36.11
N ILE A 1082 -34.92 16.54 34.80
CA ILE A 1082 -36.11 16.35 33.96
C ILE A 1082 -35.88 15.13 33.06
N SER A 1083 -36.88 14.26 32.91
CA SER A 1083 -36.78 13.01 32.13
C SER A 1083 -38.06 12.73 31.33
N ASP A 1084 -37.89 12.13 30.16
CA ASP A 1084 -38.93 11.54 29.28
C ASP A 1084 -39.32 10.10 29.70
N GLY A 1085 -38.43 9.38 30.40
CA GLY A 1085 -38.53 7.96 30.73
C GLY A 1085 -37.34 7.10 30.26
N ILE A 1086 -36.62 7.54 29.21
CA ILE A 1086 -35.43 6.88 28.64
C ILE A 1086 -34.15 7.68 28.94
N THR A 1087 -34.22 9.00 28.80
CA THR A 1087 -33.12 9.96 28.94
C THR A 1087 -33.49 11.09 29.91
N SER A 1088 -32.51 11.93 30.26
CA SER A 1088 -32.74 13.02 31.20
C SER A 1088 -31.74 14.16 31.06
N ILE A 1089 -32.18 15.38 31.37
CA ILE A 1089 -31.34 16.57 31.52
C ILE A 1089 -31.39 17.09 32.96
N THR A 1090 -30.39 17.87 33.38
CA THR A 1090 -30.41 18.58 34.67
C THR A 1090 -30.24 20.07 34.42
N VAL A 1091 -31.06 20.88 35.07
CA VAL A 1091 -31.23 22.32 34.82
C VAL A 1091 -31.19 23.09 36.15
N THR A 1092 -30.40 24.16 36.21
CA THR A 1092 -30.34 25.06 37.38
C THR A 1092 -31.45 26.10 37.31
N ILE A 1093 -32.33 26.12 38.31
CA ILE A 1093 -33.41 27.09 38.48
C ILE A 1093 -32.94 28.25 39.36
N VAL A 1094 -33.17 29.49 38.90
CA VAL A 1094 -32.80 30.73 39.60
C VAL A 1094 -34.05 31.53 39.97
N ILE A 1095 -34.19 31.90 41.25
CA ILE A 1095 -35.28 32.74 41.77
C ILE A 1095 -34.73 34.07 42.31
N ARG A 1096 -35.22 35.19 41.77
CA ARG A 1096 -34.78 36.54 42.18
C ARG A 1096 -35.65 37.14 43.29
N VAL A 1097 -35.06 37.46 44.43
CA VAL A 1097 -35.71 38.12 45.57
C VAL A 1097 -35.38 39.62 45.57
N THR A 1098 -36.42 40.47 45.48
CA THR A 1098 -36.29 41.93 45.41
C THR A 1098 -36.75 42.65 46.70
N SER A 1099 -36.29 43.88 46.93
CA SER A 1099 -36.54 44.68 48.14
C SER A 1099 -37.96 45.20 48.30
#